data_AF-A0A833P4C0-F1
#
_entry.id   AF-A0A833P4C0-F1
#
_cell.length_a   1.000
_cell.length_b   1.000
_cell.length_c   1.000
_cell.angle_alpha   90.00
_cell.angle_beta   90.00
_cell.angle_gamma   90.00
#
_symmetry.space_group_name_H-M   'P 1'
#
loop_
_entity.id
_entity.type
_entity.pdbx_description
1 polymer ?
#
loop_
_entity_poly.entity_id
_entity_poly.type
_entity_poly.pdbx_seq_one_letter_code
_entity_poly.pdbx_strand_id
1 'polypeptide(L)'
;MFMPALFMPALALKPRAFGKKIARLAKSLGAATASVAFVSIIVASPLAAQKAQKRVALVIGNSEYGSLPRLKNPNNDMREVAATLRAAEFEVFQGRDLSRVAFEELLRAYMRAVENADVSLVYYSGHGIQIGGKNYLVPVDAKLSTPYDVEIESINVDNIYSFLRENSRMQLVFLDACRDNPFRADQYWVADRLERANKPAGLAVPANLSIPTRKGFGMGSLFAFSTEPDKVAYDGAGELSHYTQAFVKRALSPNLELRQMLTQVRRDVITSTDGKQIPWENSSLVDDFFMVKLPSAPVSAPIHRVSVLQGSAGMIDLPAPQSPSGSPLTITFDRAPERGRLMLGDQLLPPGKPLQVSDLARVRYDSSASPAGHVELMTYTVADKWKQSVQGALAIAVTDTVQVATRAVRPTSRPVPAPRVTQPSKITEAPRPVEPAPVRVADAPRPKTGEAHAYVNTLVRLAPKVDIGVGPVSLGLPDVAQTAEAGAFSITFTQVPASGALHAGGKRIEAGTVLPLSEITALGFEPKIGTQGESLTTRFVLDTGDRRSTGSLTIRPALNACDAEAAEPFDLQGVAAGKLPNEINPQAALSACMSATARYPALARFQYQLGRAHIAARANEQGWTQFEKAAGMDHTRALYQLGHLTRQGVGRPASLSVAADYFRRGAERSDPYGIYDYGKALFYGRGVTKDASAGLRLMLRAADMGHTYAMNELGYIFLEGINAQQDAERGMRFYRSGVERNDIYSFNNVGLAHLAGKGVARDAKAAFGYFRKAAEGGHPYAATNLARLYRDGVGTPANLAQAITWFERGAERGDYWGALDRAQIALNGPGKLRNGVDAGYYLALAAAINRPGVGDAENRARQALAALPAEDKTKVEQRLVKQLGAAPASDKAGDDRLVALARLAWERRNPRLDLF
;
A
#
# COMPACT_ATOMS: atom_id res chain seq x y z
N MET A 1 -25.39 56.60 -17.65
CA MET A 1 -25.56 57.82 -18.46
C MET A 1 -24.16 58.34 -18.76
N PHE A 2 -23.82 58.52 -20.05
CA PHE A 2 -22.60 59.13 -20.63
C PHE A 2 -21.19 58.93 -20.02
N MET A 3 -20.29 58.37 -20.86
CA MET A 3 -18.83 58.69 -20.94
C MET A 3 -18.65 60.04 -21.70
N PRO A 4 -17.46 60.71 -21.78
CA PRO A 4 -16.09 60.22 -22.05
C PRO A 4 -15.04 60.75 -21.03
N ALA A 5 -13.72 60.48 -20.99
CA ALA A 5 -12.65 60.02 -21.91
C ALA A 5 -11.96 61.09 -22.80
N LEU A 6 -10.70 61.49 -22.49
CA LEU A 6 -9.56 61.63 -23.44
C LEU A 6 -8.27 62.30 -22.89
N PHE A 7 -7.20 62.13 -23.67
CA PHE A 7 -5.91 62.85 -23.77
C PHE A 7 -4.68 62.52 -22.87
N MET A 8 -3.56 62.40 -23.60
CA MET A 8 -2.14 62.35 -23.22
C MET A 8 -1.45 63.56 -23.90
N PRO A 9 -0.22 63.98 -23.54
CA PRO A 9 0.98 63.35 -24.15
C PRO A 9 2.22 63.39 -23.21
N ALA A 10 3.43 63.20 -23.76
CA ALA A 10 4.69 63.15 -23.03
C ALA A 10 5.83 63.94 -23.71
N LEU A 11 6.84 64.37 -22.92
CA LEU A 11 8.28 64.62 -23.22
C LEU A 11 8.88 65.12 -21.87
N ALA A 12 9.93 64.61 -21.22
CA ALA A 12 11.29 64.18 -21.59
C ALA A 12 12.35 65.31 -21.53
N LEU A 13 13.20 65.33 -20.47
CA LEU A 13 14.68 65.38 -20.53
C LEU A 13 15.36 65.34 -19.13
N LYS A 14 16.71 65.26 -19.11
CA LYS A 14 17.66 65.01 -17.98
C LYS A 14 18.60 66.26 -17.82
N PRO A 15 19.77 66.31 -17.09
CA PRO A 15 20.60 65.23 -16.50
C PRO A 15 21.55 65.53 -15.27
N ARG A 16 22.38 64.52 -14.93
CA ARG A 16 23.70 64.55 -14.20
C ARG A 16 23.64 64.81 -12.68
N ALA A 17 24.57 64.32 -11.82
CA ALA A 17 25.73 63.39 -11.89
C ALA A 17 26.05 62.92 -10.42
N PHE A 18 26.98 62.03 -10.02
CA PHE A 18 28.01 61.11 -10.59
C PHE A 18 28.34 60.06 -9.47
N GLY A 19 29.07 58.96 -9.65
CA GLY A 19 29.54 58.28 -10.86
C GLY A 19 30.69 57.26 -10.63
N LYS A 20 30.81 56.25 -11.53
CA LYS A 20 32.01 55.43 -11.88
C LYS A 20 32.47 54.39 -10.83
N LYS A 21 33.09 53.24 -11.16
CA LYS A 21 33.67 52.54 -12.37
C LYS A 21 33.58 50.99 -12.05
N ILE A 22 33.80 49.94 -12.86
CA ILE A 22 33.92 49.53 -14.30
C ILE A 22 33.86 47.96 -14.26
N ALA A 23 33.61 47.08 -15.24
CA ALA A 23 33.25 46.99 -16.68
C ALA A 23 32.20 45.81 -16.82
N ARG A 24 31.64 45.27 -17.93
CA ARG A 24 31.82 45.22 -19.41
C ARG A 24 32.95 44.32 -19.97
N LEU A 25 32.76 43.47 -21.00
CA LEU A 25 31.56 42.77 -21.55
C LEU A 25 31.96 41.71 -22.61
N ALA A 26 31.20 40.61 -22.73
CA ALA A 26 30.89 39.76 -23.93
C ALA A 26 31.96 39.28 -24.96
N LYS A 27 31.90 37.96 -25.23
CA LYS A 27 32.04 37.22 -26.52
C LYS A 27 33.20 37.50 -27.49
N SER A 28 33.96 36.43 -27.78
CA SER A 28 34.51 36.12 -29.11
C SER A 28 34.39 34.61 -29.39
N LEU A 29 34.58 34.18 -30.65
CA LEU A 29 34.59 32.76 -31.05
C LEU A 29 36.01 32.17 -30.91
N GLY A 30 36.10 30.89 -30.56
CA GLY A 30 37.31 30.08 -30.62
C GLY A 30 36.93 28.60 -30.68
N ALA A 31 37.42 27.87 -31.69
CA ALA A 31 37.01 26.49 -31.94
C ALA A 31 37.98 25.47 -31.34
N ALA A 32 37.43 24.29 -31.01
CA ALA A 32 38.09 22.99 -30.90
C ALA A 32 39.49 22.90 -30.23
N THR A 33 39.52 22.37 -29.01
CA THR A 33 40.15 21.05 -28.75
C THR A 33 39.74 20.52 -27.38
N ALA A 34 39.11 19.35 -27.33
CA ALA A 34 38.64 18.73 -26.09
C ALA A 34 39.46 17.46 -25.78
N SER A 35 40.54 17.62 -25.03
CA SER A 35 41.37 16.50 -24.54
C SER A 35 40.71 15.83 -23.33
N VAL A 36 39.75 14.93 -23.58
CA VAL A 36 39.10 14.15 -22.52
C VAL A 36 40.07 13.09 -22.00
N ALA A 37 40.63 13.31 -20.81
CA ALA A 37 41.40 12.31 -20.09
C ALA A 37 40.45 11.22 -19.54
N PHE A 38 40.21 10.17 -20.34
CA PHE A 38 39.39 9.03 -19.93
C PHE A 38 40.13 8.19 -18.88
N VAL A 39 39.90 8.49 -17.60
CA VAL A 39 40.36 7.64 -16.50
C VAL A 39 39.51 6.38 -16.50
N SER A 40 40.03 5.29 -17.05
CA SER A 40 39.40 3.97 -17.05
C SER A 40 39.42 3.36 -15.65
N ILE A 41 38.58 3.88 -14.76
CA ILE A 41 38.23 3.21 -13.50
C ILE A 41 37.50 1.92 -13.89
N ILE A 42 38.16 0.77 -13.73
CA ILE A 42 37.48 -0.53 -13.76
C ILE A 42 36.66 -0.63 -12.49
N VAL A 43 35.50 0.01 -12.49
CA VAL A 43 34.44 -0.28 -11.52
C VAL A 43 33.99 -1.69 -11.83
N ALA A 44 34.42 -2.64 -10.99
CA ALA A 44 33.81 -3.96 -10.91
C ALA A 44 32.39 -3.77 -10.36
N SER A 45 31.47 -3.34 -11.23
CA SER A 45 30.07 -3.15 -10.89
C SER A 45 29.54 -4.47 -10.34
N PRO A 46 29.10 -4.54 -9.08
CA PRO A 46 28.42 -5.73 -8.59
C PRO A 46 27.21 -5.97 -9.50
N LEU A 47 26.88 -7.23 -9.78
CA LEU A 47 25.59 -7.55 -10.38
C LEU A 47 24.50 -7.12 -9.39
N ALA A 48 23.99 -5.90 -9.60
CA ALA A 48 22.92 -5.35 -8.79
C ALA A 48 21.69 -6.26 -8.97
N ALA A 49 21.42 -7.07 -7.94
CA ALA A 49 20.28 -7.98 -7.95
C ALA A 49 19.02 -7.18 -8.28
N GLN A 50 18.42 -7.48 -9.44
CA GLN A 50 17.30 -6.71 -9.95
C GLN A 50 16.15 -6.82 -8.95
N LYS A 51 15.85 -5.71 -8.25
CA LYS A 51 14.83 -5.69 -7.19
C LYS A 51 13.50 -6.18 -7.77
N ALA A 52 12.91 -7.19 -7.14
CA ALA A 52 11.64 -7.76 -7.56
C ALA A 52 10.56 -6.65 -7.67
N GLN A 53 9.81 -6.68 -8.76
CA GLN A 53 8.82 -5.66 -9.08
C GLN A 53 7.64 -5.73 -8.11
N LYS A 54 7.28 -4.63 -7.44
CA LYS A 54 6.12 -4.59 -6.55
C LYS A 54 4.83 -4.55 -7.38
N ARG A 55 4.24 -5.72 -7.57
CA ARG A 55 3.01 -5.99 -8.33
C ARG A 55 1.84 -6.24 -7.38
N VAL A 56 0.78 -5.44 -7.46
CA VAL A 56 -0.43 -5.61 -6.62
C VAL A 56 -1.69 -5.60 -7.46
N ALA A 57 -2.67 -6.42 -7.12
CA ALA A 57 -3.93 -6.54 -7.85
C ALA A 57 -5.15 -6.54 -6.93
N LEU A 58 -6.20 -5.82 -7.34
CA LEU A 58 -7.55 -5.94 -6.81
C LEU A 58 -8.39 -6.74 -7.81
N VAL A 59 -9.10 -7.78 -7.37
CA VAL A 59 -9.90 -8.65 -8.24
C VAL A 59 -11.27 -8.89 -7.62
N ILE A 60 -12.32 -8.28 -8.18
CA ILE A 60 -13.68 -8.33 -7.62
C ILE A 60 -14.63 -9.03 -8.59
N GLY A 61 -15.47 -9.91 -8.07
CA GLY A 61 -16.58 -10.53 -8.78
C GLY A 61 -17.87 -10.34 -7.99
N ASN A 62 -18.87 -9.70 -8.58
CA ASN A 62 -20.20 -9.51 -7.99
C ASN A 62 -21.26 -10.18 -8.88
N SER A 63 -21.90 -11.24 -8.37
CA SER A 63 -22.96 -11.99 -9.06
C SER A 63 -24.32 -11.85 -8.38
N GLU A 64 -24.36 -11.96 -7.04
CA GLU A 64 -25.59 -12.17 -6.27
C GLU A 64 -26.24 -10.85 -5.81
N TYR A 65 -26.73 -10.05 -6.76
CA TYR A 65 -27.37 -8.76 -6.47
C TYR A 65 -28.72 -8.90 -5.75
N GLY A 66 -28.93 -8.12 -4.68
CA GLY A 66 -30.16 -8.16 -3.88
C GLY A 66 -31.36 -7.42 -4.50
N SER A 67 -31.14 -6.58 -5.51
CA SER A 67 -32.19 -5.76 -6.15
C SER A 67 -32.03 -5.58 -7.68
N LEU A 68 -31.01 -6.20 -8.27
CA LEU A 68 -30.73 -6.26 -9.70
C LEU A 68 -30.71 -7.73 -10.17
N PRO A 69 -30.70 -8.02 -11.48
CA PRO A 69 -30.51 -9.38 -11.98
C PRO A 69 -29.21 -10.01 -11.47
N ARG A 70 -29.21 -11.34 -11.30
CA ARG A 70 -28.01 -12.11 -10.98
C ARG A 70 -27.16 -12.31 -12.23
N LEU A 71 -25.86 -12.02 -12.15
CA LEU A 71 -24.89 -12.29 -13.23
C LEU A 71 -24.23 -13.67 -13.03
N LYS A 72 -24.14 -14.48 -14.09
CA LYS A 72 -23.69 -15.89 -13.98
C LYS A 72 -22.19 -16.00 -13.62
N ASN A 73 -21.35 -15.30 -14.36
CA ASN A 73 -19.90 -15.54 -14.42
C ASN A 73 -19.00 -14.84 -13.39
N PRO A 74 -19.30 -13.62 -12.87
CA PRO A 74 -18.34 -12.82 -12.09
C PRO A 74 -17.61 -13.54 -10.94
N ASN A 75 -18.31 -14.40 -10.20
CA ASN A 75 -17.73 -15.19 -9.12
C ASN A 75 -16.75 -16.28 -9.57
N ASN A 76 -16.93 -16.84 -10.78
CA ASN A 76 -15.96 -17.71 -11.42
C ASN A 76 -14.80 -16.88 -11.99
N ASP A 77 -15.12 -15.78 -12.68
CA ASP A 77 -14.12 -14.93 -13.34
C ASP A 77 -13.08 -14.40 -12.34
N MET A 78 -13.55 -13.84 -11.23
CA MET A 78 -12.71 -13.36 -10.14
C MET A 78 -11.77 -14.44 -9.59
N ARG A 79 -12.24 -15.69 -9.47
CA ARG A 79 -11.41 -16.80 -8.97
C ARG A 79 -10.27 -17.13 -9.92
N GLU A 80 -10.57 -17.32 -11.21
CA GLU A 80 -9.56 -17.72 -12.20
C GLU A 80 -8.59 -16.56 -12.52
N VAL A 81 -9.08 -15.32 -12.59
CA VAL A 81 -8.23 -14.13 -12.73
C VAL A 81 -7.33 -13.96 -11.49
N ALA A 82 -7.85 -14.16 -10.28
CA ALA A 82 -7.05 -14.07 -9.06
C ALA A 82 -6.02 -15.23 -8.94
N ALA A 83 -6.29 -16.41 -9.48
CA ALA A 83 -5.30 -17.49 -9.58
C ALA A 83 -4.21 -17.15 -10.61
N THR A 84 -4.64 -16.69 -11.79
CA THR A 84 -3.77 -16.26 -12.90
C THR A 84 -2.80 -15.14 -12.47
N LEU A 85 -3.29 -14.12 -11.79
CA LEU A 85 -2.46 -12.99 -11.36
C LEU A 85 -1.47 -13.37 -10.25
N ARG A 86 -1.80 -14.31 -9.36
CA ARG A 86 -0.83 -14.88 -8.41
C ARG A 86 0.29 -15.63 -9.13
N ALA A 87 -0.03 -16.39 -10.19
CA ALA A 87 0.97 -17.05 -11.04
C ALA A 87 1.80 -16.07 -11.88
N ALA A 88 1.31 -14.84 -12.09
CA ALA A 88 2.07 -13.70 -12.63
C ALA A 88 2.74 -12.83 -11.54
N GLU A 89 2.99 -13.41 -10.35
CA GLU A 89 3.67 -12.82 -9.18
C GLU A 89 2.95 -11.65 -8.47
N PHE A 90 1.70 -11.30 -8.82
CA PHE A 90 0.97 -10.22 -8.14
C PHE A 90 0.56 -10.61 -6.72
N GLU A 91 0.68 -9.67 -5.78
CA GLU A 91 -0.05 -9.73 -4.52
C GLU A 91 -1.54 -9.43 -4.79
N VAL A 92 -2.38 -10.46 -4.72
CA VAL A 92 -3.82 -10.33 -5.00
C VAL A 92 -4.63 -10.06 -3.73
N PHE A 93 -5.49 -9.06 -3.83
CA PHE A 93 -6.63 -8.77 -2.96
C PHE A 93 -7.89 -9.13 -3.76
N GLN A 94 -8.69 -10.07 -3.27
CA GLN A 94 -9.90 -10.51 -3.98
C GLN A 94 -11.16 -10.37 -3.14
N GLY A 95 -12.29 -10.10 -3.80
CA GLY A 95 -13.60 -9.94 -3.18
C GLY A 95 -14.69 -10.63 -3.99
N ARG A 96 -15.67 -11.17 -3.28
CA ARG A 96 -16.80 -11.93 -3.83
C ARG A 96 -18.10 -11.33 -3.30
N ASP A 97 -19.06 -11.05 -4.19
CA ASP A 97 -20.41 -10.56 -3.85
C ASP A 97 -20.38 -9.42 -2.80
N LEU A 98 -19.57 -8.39 -3.05
CA LEU A 98 -19.25 -7.36 -2.06
C LEU A 98 -20.38 -6.35 -1.87
N SER A 99 -20.79 -6.15 -0.61
CA SER A 99 -21.58 -5.01 -0.15
C SER A 99 -20.77 -3.71 -0.22
N ARG A 100 -21.44 -2.54 -0.19
CA ARG A 100 -20.75 -1.24 -0.29
C ARG A 100 -19.66 -1.06 0.76
N VAL A 101 -19.92 -1.47 2.01
CA VAL A 101 -18.93 -1.39 3.11
C VAL A 101 -17.79 -2.39 2.91
N ALA A 102 -18.08 -3.64 2.55
CA ALA A 102 -17.04 -4.65 2.31
C ALA A 102 -16.15 -4.30 1.10
N PHE A 103 -16.71 -3.63 0.08
CA PHE A 103 -15.96 -3.08 -1.05
C PHE A 103 -14.97 -2.01 -0.56
N GLU A 104 -15.42 -1.04 0.24
CA GLU A 104 -14.55 -0.01 0.81
C GLU A 104 -13.43 -0.58 1.71
N GLU A 105 -13.72 -1.62 2.50
CA GLU A 105 -12.73 -2.30 3.33
C GLU A 105 -11.64 -3.02 2.49
N LEU A 106 -12.05 -3.78 1.47
CA LEU A 106 -11.13 -4.44 0.55
C LEU A 106 -10.32 -3.43 -0.28
N LEU A 107 -10.98 -2.39 -0.79
CA LEU A 107 -10.35 -1.29 -1.52
C LEU A 107 -9.30 -0.59 -0.65
N ARG A 108 -9.60 -0.33 0.63
CA ARG A 108 -8.65 0.25 1.60
C ARG A 108 -7.47 -0.67 1.89
N ALA A 109 -7.69 -1.99 1.97
CA ALA A 109 -6.62 -2.97 2.13
C ALA A 109 -5.69 -2.99 0.90
N TYR A 110 -6.26 -2.94 -0.31
CA TYR A 110 -5.52 -2.82 -1.56
C TYR A 110 -4.78 -1.48 -1.69
N MET A 111 -5.41 -0.35 -1.32
CA MET A 111 -4.78 0.98 -1.36
C MET A 111 -3.50 1.05 -0.50
N ARG A 112 -3.51 0.44 0.70
CA ARG A 112 -2.31 0.28 1.54
C ARG A 112 -1.20 -0.51 0.84
N ALA A 113 -1.54 -1.52 0.05
CA ALA A 113 -0.57 -2.31 -0.71
C ALA A 113 -0.07 -1.58 -1.97
N VAL A 114 -0.90 -0.73 -2.60
CA VAL A 114 -0.54 0.06 -3.80
C VAL A 114 0.54 1.10 -3.53
N GLU A 115 0.73 1.57 -2.29
CA GLU A 115 1.74 2.60 -1.97
C GLU A 115 3.14 2.18 -2.46
N ASN A 116 3.75 3.00 -3.34
CA ASN A 116 5.03 2.73 -3.99
C ASN A 116 5.08 1.41 -4.79
N ALA A 117 3.95 0.97 -5.37
CA ALA A 117 3.92 -0.17 -6.29
C ALA A 117 4.43 0.20 -7.69
N ASP A 118 5.18 -0.71 -8.31
CA ASP A 118 5.59 -0.56 -9.71
C ASP A 118 4.39 -0.76 -10.66
N VAL A 119 3.52 -1.72 -10.33
CA VAL A 119 2.31 -2.04 -11.10
C VAL A 119 1.14 -2.24 -10.16
N SER A 120 0.08 -1.44 -10.35
CA SER A 120 -1.22 -1.64 -9.71
C SER A 120 -2.25 -2.07 -10.75
N LEU A 121 -2.87 -3.23 -10.54
CA LEU A 121 -3.95 -3.76 -11.38
C LEU A 121 -5.28 -3.72 -10.63
N VAL A 122 -6.36 -3.32 -11.30
CA VAL A 122 -7.74 -3.52 -10.86
C VAL A 122 -8.46 -4.36 -11.91
N TYR A 123 -9.08 -5.44 -11.47
CA TYR A 123 -9.99 -6.26 -12.23
C TYR A 123 -11.36 -6.24 -11.54
N TYR A 124 -12.42 -5.99 -12.31
CA TYR A 124 -13.80 -6.07 -11.83
C TYR A 124 -14.68 -6.78 -12.86
N SER A 125 -15.43 -7.78 -12.41
CA SER A 125 -16.56 -8.39 -13.13
C SER A 125 -17.85 -8.20 -12.32
N GLY A 126 -18.94 -7.83 -12.99
CA GLY A 126 -20.20 -7.41 -12.38
C GLY A 126 -20.92 -6.33 -13.20
N HIS A 127 -21.95 -5.68 -12.66
CA HIS A 127 -22.56 -4.50 -13.30
C HIS A 127 -21.64 -3.27 -13.19
N GLY A 128 -21.48 -2.52 -14.28
CA GLY A 128 -20.70 -1.27 -14.33
C GLY A 128 -21.40 -0.22 -15.20
N ILE A 129 -21.52 1.01 -14.69
CA ILE A 129 -22.43 2.01 -15.24
C ILE A 129 -21.74 3.35 -15.53
N GLN A 130 -22.27 4.09 -16.51
CA GLN A 130 -21.81 5.44 -16.86
C GLN A 130 -22.90 6.49 -16.61
N ILE A 131 -22.55 7.55 -15.87
CA ILE A 131 -23.34 8.78 -15.77
C ILE A 131 -22.38 9.98 -15.83
N GLY A 132 -22.76 11.05 -16.54
CA GLY A 132 -21.98 12.29 -16.59
C GLY A 132 -20.55 12.13 -17.12
N GLY A 133 -20.30 11.11 -17.95
CA GLY A 133 -18.97 10.76 -18.45
C GLY A 133 -18.05 10.05 -17.44
N LYS A 134 -18.58 9.61 -16.29
CA LYS A 134 -17.84 8.88 -15.26
C LYS A 134 -18.30 7.43 -15.12
N ASN A 135 -17.38 6.58 -14.71
CA ASN A 135 -17.62 5.15 -14.47
C ASN A 135 -17.85 4.85 -12.99
N TYR A 136 -18.81 3.98 -12.70
CA TYR A 136 -19.07 3.48 -11.36
C TYR A 136 -19.24 1.95 -11.36
N LEU A 137 -18.73 1.30 -10.32
CA LEU A 137 -18.87 -0.14 -10.08
C LEU A 137 -19.99 -0.37 -9.06
N VAL A 138 -20.74 -1.47 -9.19
CA VAL A 138 -21.97 -1.71 -8.43
C VAL A 138 -21.80 -2.80 -7.36
N PRO A 139 -21.84 -2.45 -6.06
CA PRO A 139 -21.96 -3.40 -4.95
C PRO A 139 -23.27 -4.20 -4.97
N VAL A 140 -23.32 -5.37 -4.34
CA VAL A 140 -24.49 -6.28 -4.43
C VAL A 140 -25.74 -5.79 -3.68
N ASP A 141 -25.57 -4.89 -2.73
CA ASP A 141 -26.61 -4.26 -1.90
C ASP A 141 -27.20 -2.96 -2.50
N ALA A 142 -26.61 -2.45 -3.60
CA ALA A 142 -26.97 -1.18 -4.21
C ALA A 142 -28.35 -1.22 -4.92
N LYS A 143 -29.25 -0.31 -4.52
CA LYS A 143 -30.68 -0.31 -4.95
C LYS A 143 -30.98 0.48 -6.21
N LEU A 144 -30.19 1.53 -6.48
CA LEU A 144 -30.10 2.22 -7.78
C LEU A 144 -31.45 2.61 -8.42
N SER A 145 -32.35 3.03 -7.54
CA SER A 145 -33.78 3.27 -7.72
C SER A 145 -34.15 4.75 -7.76
N THR A 146 -33.37 5.61 -7.10
CA THR A 146 -33.59 7.07 -7.02
C THR A 146 -32.39 7.86 -7.55
N PRO A 147 -32.56 9.16 -7.92
CA PRO A 147 -31.45 10.00 -8.39
C PRO A 147 -30.26 10.13 -7.43
N TYR A 148 -30.42 9.81 -6.15
CA TYR A 148 -29.37 9.87 -5.14
C TYR A 148 -28.49 8.62 -5.07
N ASP A 149 -29.01 7.49 -5.55
CA ASP A 149 -28.45 6.17 -5.21
C ASP A 149 -27.05 5.97 -5.80
N VAL A 150 -26.73 6.55 -6.96
CA VAL A 150 -25.40 6.38 -7.60
C VAL A 150 -24.28 7.01 -6.79
N GLU A 151 -24.48 8.20 -6.21
CA GLU A 151 -23.46 8.93 -5.45
C GLU A 151 -23.15 8.28 -4.08
N ILE A 152 -24.00 7.36 -3.61
CA ILE A 152 -23.96 6.84 -2.23
C ILE A 152 -23.80 5.31 -2.21
N GLU A 153 -24.48 4.60 -3.12
CA GLU A 153 -24.46 3.14 -3.22
C GLU A 153 -23.31 2.63 -4.13
N SER A 154 -22.85 3.42 -5.13
CA SER A 154 -21.93 2.92 -6.18
C SER A 154 -20.50 3.50 -6.12
N ILE A 155 -19.51 2.70 -6.49
CA ILE A 155 -18.08 3.01 -6.32
C ILE A 155 -17.55 3.74 -7.57
N ASN A 156 -17.26 5.03 -7.43
CA ASN A 156 -16.71 5.86 -8.52
C ASN A 156 -15.27 5.44 -8.91
N VAL A 157 -15.09 4.99 -10.15
CA VAL A 157 -13.82 4.50 -10.70
C VAL A 157 -12.77 5.62 -10.84
N ASP A 158 -13.19 6.86 -11.10
CA ASP A 158 -12.25 7.99 -11.23
C ASP A 158 -11.47 8.21 -9.94
N ASN A 159 -12.11 8.03 -8.78
CA ASN A 159 -11.47 8.19 -7.48
C ASN A 159 -10.43 7.08 -7.20
N ILE A 160 -10.75 5.83 -7.58
CA ILE A 160 -9.78 4.73 -7.56
C ILE A 160 -8.61 5.07 -8.48
N TYR A 161 -8.90 5.49 -9.71
CA TYR A 161 -7.89 5.79 -10.71
C TYR A 161 -6.96 6.92 -10.26
N SER A 162 -7.49 8.05 -9.77
CA SER A 162 -6.68 9.12 -9.17
C SER A 162 -5.75 8.60 -8.07
N PHE A 163 -6.26 7.80 -7.13
CA PHE A 163 -5.41 7.19 -6.10
C PHE A 163 -4.28 6.35 -6.69
N LEU A 164 -4.58 5.48 -7.67
CA LEU A 164 -3.56 4.65 -8.32
C LEU A 164 -2.46 5.48 -8.98
N ARG A 165 -2.82 6.55 -9.70
CA ARG A 165 -1.84 7.43 -10.37
C ARG A 165 -0.99 8.24 -9.42
N GLU A 166 -1.48 8.50 -8.21
CA GLU A 166 -0.73 9.20 -7.17
C GLU A 166 0.24 8.25 -6.43
N ASN A 167 0.00 6.93 -6.46
CA ASN A 167 0.67 5.94 -5.59
C ASN A 167 1.40 4.79 -6.31
N SER A 168 1.21 4.57 -7.62
CA SER A 168 1.96 3.60 -8.42
C SER A 168 2.62 4.19 -9.67
N ARG A 169 3.60 3.48 -10.24
CA ARG A 169 4.20 3.85 -11.54
C ARG A 169 3.23 3.55 -12.69
N MET A 170 2.82 2.29 -12.84
CA MET A 170 1.93 1.81 -13.91
C MET A 170 0.56 1.39 -13.37
N GLN A 171 -0.52 1.80 -14.04
CA GLN A 171 -1.91 1.50 -13.66
C GLN A 171 -2.60 0.66 -14.73
N LEU A 172 -3.12 -0.52 -14.37
CA LEU A 172 -3.89 -1.39 -15.25
C LEU A 172 -5.32 -1.53 -14.70
N VAL A 173 -6.34 -1.24 -15.49
CA VAL A 173 -7.74 -1.32 -15.06
C VAL A 173 -8.55 -2.10 -16.09
N PHE A 174 -8.94 -3.33 -15.74
CA PHE A 174 -9.68 -4.25 -16.59
C PHE A 174 -11.12 -4.37 -16.07
N LEU A 175 -12.07 -3.89 -16.86
CA LEU A 175 -13.49 -3.90 -16.52
C LEU A 175 -14.20 -4.92 -17.42
N ASP A 176 -14.39 -6.12 -16.89
CA ASP A 176 -15.25 -7.16 -17.48
C ASP A 176 -16.69 -6.97 -16.99
N ALA A 177 -17.18 -5.75 -17.16
CA ALA A 177 -18.44 -5.32 -16.58
C ALA A 177 -19.50 -5.16 -17.67
N CYS A 178 -20.69 -5.67 -17.38
CA CYS A 178 -21.83 -5.43 -18.26
C CYS A 178 -22.15 -3.93 -18.25
N ARG A 179 -22.27 -3.40 -19.47
CA ARG A 179 -22.46 -1.99 -19.84
C ARG A 179 -23.95 -1.64 -20.07
N ASP A 180 -24.85 -2.53 -19.68
CA ASP A 180 -26.27 -2.25 -19.58
C ASP A 180 -26.53 -1.37 -18.35
N ASN A 181 -27.55 -0.51 -18.44
CA ASN A 181 -27.88 0.44 -17.40
C ASN A 181 -29.21 0.00 -16.74
N PRO A 182 -29.20 -0.70 -15.59
CA PRO A 182 -30.39 -1.34 -15.02
C PRO A 182 -31.31 -0.38 -14.25
N PHE A 183 -31.12 0.94 -14.42
CA PHE A 183 -31.69 1.96 -13.55
C PHE A 183 -33.16 2.27 -13.79
N ARG A 184 -33.88 2.43 -12.68
CA ARG A 184 -35.29 2.85 -12.68
C ARG A 184 -35.48 4.36 -12.83
N ALA A 185 -34.50 5.17 -12.44
CA ALA A 185 -34.50 6.60 -12.71
C ALA A 185 -33.75 6.92 -14.02
N ASP A 186 -34.07 8.07 -14.62
CA ASP A 186 -33.44 8.57 -15.85
C ASP A 186 -32.46 9.74 -15.60
N GLN A 187 -32.36 10.20 -14.35
CA GLN A 187 -31.44 11.25 -13.92
C GLN A 187 -30.85 10.93 -12.55
N TYR A 188 -29.59 11.33 -12.34
CA TYR A 188 -28.80 11.04 -11.14
C TYR A 188 -27.90 12.20 -10.76
N TRP A 189 -27.69 12.39 -9.46
CA TRP A 189 -26.78 13.40 -8.95
C TRP A 189 -25.31 12.99 -9.15
N VAL A 190 -24.54 13.89 -9.75
CA VAL A 190 -23.08 13.82 -9.85
C VAL A 190 -22.54 15.15 -9.33
N ALA A 191 -22.21 15.20 -8.03
CA ALA A 191 -21.82 16.42 -7.34
C ALA A 191 -22.85 17.56 -7.45
N ASP A 192 -22.52 18.69 -8.06
CA ASP A 192 -23.39 19.87 -8.16
C ASP A 192 -24.41 19.80 -9.32
N ARG A 193 -24.55 18.64 -10.01
CA ARG A 193 -25.38 18.49 -11.21
C ARG A 193 -26.27 17.25 -11.19
N LEU A 194 -27.43 17.36 -11.85
CA LEU A 194 -28.38 16.29 -12.10
C LEU A 194 -28.24 15.78 -13.55
N GLU A 195 -27.32 14.85 -13.74
CA GLU A 195 -26.95 14.30 -15.05
C GLU A 195 -27.94 13.23 -15.53
N ARG A 196 -28.08 13.02 -16.85
CA ARG A 196 -28.94 11.96 -17.40
C ARG A 196 -28.27 10.59 -17.41
N ALA A 197 -29.05 9.55 -17.15
CA ALA A 197 -28.67 8.17 -17.41
C ALA A 197 -28.87 7.88 -18.91
N ASN A 198 -27.78 7.86 -19.67
CA ASN A 198 -27.84 7.50 -21.08
C ASN A 198 -28.13 5.99 -21.21
N LYS A 199 -29.20 5.64 -21.92
CA LYS A 199 -29.69 4.26 -22.11
C LYS A 199 -29.84 3.96 -23.61
N PRO A 200 -29.23 2.89 -24.16
CA PRO A 200 -28.10 2.12 -23.61
C PRO A 200 -26.78 2.85 -23.92
N ALA A 201 -26.08 3.31 -22.87
CA ALA A 201 -24.69 3.75 -22.97
C ALA A 201 -23.85 2.99 -21.96
N GLY A 202 -22.63 2.64 -22.35
CA GLY A 202 -21.72 1.85 -21.55
C GLY A 202 -20.69 2.70 -20.82
N LEU A 203 -19.69 2.03 -20.24
CA LEU A 203 -18.58 2.68 -19.53
C LEU A 203 -17.82 3.71 -20.38
N ALA A 204 -17.56 4.86 -19.77
CA ALA A 204 -16.79 5.98 -20.30
C ALA A 204 -15.33 5.62 -20.56
N VAL A 205 -14.72 6.34 -21.50
CA VAL A 205 -13.27 6.50 -21.56
C VAL A 205 -12.85 7.48 -20.46
N PRO A 206 -11.96 7.11 -19.50
CA PRO A 206 -11.56 8.00 -18.42
C PRO A 206 -10.85 9.26 -18.91
N ALA A 207 -11.16 10.39 -18.28
CA ALA A 207 -10.47 11.64 -18.58
C ALA A 207 -9.01 11.64 -18.08
N ASN A 208 -8.17 12.45 -18.73
CA ASN A 208 -6.82 12.85 -18.26
C ASN A 208 -5.76 11.73 -18.15
N LEU A 209 -5.81 10.70 -19.00
CA LEU A 209 -4.84 9.57 -19.06
C LEU A 209 -3.34 9.94 -19.18
N SER A 210 -3.02 11.21 -19.53
CA SER A 210 -1.69 11.62 -20.03
C SER A 210 -0.99 12.71 -19.21
N ILE A 211 -1.52 13.13 -18.06
CA ILE A 211 -0.93 14.23 -17.24
C ILE A 211 -0.21 13.64 -16.01
N PRO A 212 1.12 13.68 -15.89
CA PRO A 212 1.84 13.11 -14.73
C PRO A 212 1.48 13.80 -13.41
N THR A 213 1.36 13.02 -12.33
CA THR A 213 0.95 13.48 -10.99
C THR A 213 2.15 13.95 -10.15
N ARG A 214 3.24 13.17 -10.16
CA ARG A 214 4.51 13.43 -9.47
C ARG A 214 5.66 12.87 -10.33
N LYS A 215 6.91 13.33 -10.12
CA LYS A 215 8.10 12.75 -10.78
C LYS A 215 8.10 11.20 -10.63
N GLY A 216 7.90 10.49 -11.73
CA GLY A 216 7.94 9.01 -11.79
C GLY A 216 6.61 8.28 -11.57
N PHE A 217 5.53 8.97 -11.17
CA PHE A 217 4.23 8.36 -10.85
C PHE A 217 3.15 8.75 -11.88
N GLY A 218 2.17 7.87 -12.09
CA GLY A 218 1.12 8.07 -13.08
C GLY A 218 1.60 8.06 -14.54
N MET A 219 2.76 7.44 -14.82
CA MET A 219 3.37 7.33 -16.14
C MET A 219 3.02 5.97 -16.76
N GLY A 220 1.92 5.93 -17.49
CA GLY A 220 1.43 4.72 -18.13
C GLY A 220 0.22 4.14 -17.43
N SER A 221 -0.96 4.49 -17.92
CA SER A 221 -2.22 3.86 -17.56
C SER A 221 -2.78 3.08 -18.74
N LEU A 222 -3.36 1.90 -18.51
CA LEU A 222 -4.14 1.17 -19.51
C LEU A 222 -5.49 0.77 -18.92
N PHE A 223 -6.56 1.18 -19.59
CA PHE A 223 -7.92 0.71 -19.35
C PHE A 223 -8.29 -0.29 -20.44
N ALA A 224 -8.73 -1.48 -20.05
CA ALA A 224 -9.33 -2.47 -20.95
C ALA A 224 -10.77 -2.74 -20.53
N PHE A 225 -11.65 -2.87 -21.51
CA PHE A 225 -13.07 -3.15 -21.36
C PHE A 225 -13.39 -4.42 -22.13
N SER A 226 -14.24 -5.29 -21.58
CA SER A 226 -14.59 -6.54 -22.26
C SER A 226 -15.39 -6.36 -23.55
N THR A 227 -15.97 -5.19 -23.79
CA THR A 227 -16.62 -4.81 -25.05
C THR A 227 -16.42 -3.32 -25.36
N GLU A 228 -16.80 -2.92 -26.57
CA GLU A 228 -16.56 -1.59 -27.14
C GLU A 228 -17.45 -0.49 -26.51
N PRO A 229 -17.16 0.81 -26.76
CA PRO A 229 -18.02 1.92 -26.35
C PRO A 229 -19.50 1.69 -26.71
N ASP A 230 -20.38 1.94 -25.74
CA ASP A 230 -21.84 1.86 -25.87
C ASP A 230 -22.45 0.55 -26.40
N LYS A 231 -21.76 -0.59 -26.19
CA LYS A 231 -22.32 -1.96 -26.31
C LYS A 231 -22.36 -2.68 -24.97
N VAL A 232 -23.18 -3.71 -24.85
CA VAL A 232 -23.22 -4.64 -23.70
C VAL A 232 -22.24 -5.81 -23.93
N ALA A 233 -21.68 -6.37 -22.86
CA ALA A 233 -20.85 -7.58 -22.94
C ALA A 233 -21.74 -8.84 -23.03
N TYR A 234 -21.17 -9.98 -23.43
CA TYR A 234 -21.91 -11.23 -23.57
C TYR A 234 -21.40 -12.28 -22.57
N ASP A 235 -22.22 -12.59 -21.56
CA ASP A 235 -21.95 -13.62 -20.53
C ASP A 235 -21.61 -14.98 -21.15
N GLY A 236 -22.30 -15.34 -22.23
CA GLY A 236 -22.18 -16.63 -22.90
C GLY A 236 -22.84 -17.79 -22.13
N ALA A 237 -22.63 -19.01 -22.62
CA ALA A 237 -23.12 -20.22 -21.97
C ALA A 237 -22.11 -20.83 -20.97
N GLY A 238 -20.83 -20.44 -21.08
CA GLY A 238 -19.70 -21.03 -20.35
C GLY A 238 -19.64 -20.68 -18.87
N GLU A 239 -18.68 -21.29 -18.15
CA GLU A 239 -18.44 -21.00 -16.73
C GLU A 239 -17.69 -19.70 -16.47
N LEU A 240 -16.92 -19.22 -17.46
CA LEU A 240 -16.26 -17.92 -17.47
C LEU A 240 -16.86 -17.04 -18.57
N SER A 241 -16.77 -15.73 -18.40
CA SER A 241 -17.08 -14.80 -19.49
C SER A 241 -16.13 -15.05 -20.69
N HIS A 242 -16.56 -14.67 -21.90
CA HIS A 242 -15.71 -14.76 -23.09
C HIS A 242 -14.41 -13.97 -22.94
N TYR A 243 -14.46 -12.78 -22.32
CA TYR A 243 -13.29 -11.93 -22.09
C TYR A 243 -12.35 -12.53 -21.04
N THR A 244 -12.89 -13.07 -19.94
CA THR A 244 -12.07 -13.73 -18.91
C THR A 244 -11.41 -14.99 -19.43
N GLN A 245 -12.14 -15.84 -20.16
CA GLN A 245 -11.57 -17.04 -20.77
C GLN A 245 -10.41 -16.70 -21.72
N ALA A 246 -10.58 -15.67 -22.55
CA ALA A 246 -9.54 -15.18 -23.43
C ALA A 246 -8.35 -14.55 -22.66
N PHE A 247 -8.60 -13.77 -21.60
CA PHE A 247 -7.57 -13.18 -20.75
C PHE A 247 -6.72 -14.24 -20.05
N VAL A 248 -7.33 -15.17 -19.32
CA VAL A 248 -6.64 -16.23 -18.56
C VAL A 248 -5.77 -17.09 -19.49
N LYS A 249 -6.30 -17.46 -20.66
CA LYS A 249 -5.59 -18.19 -21.72
C LYS A 249 -4.32 -17.47 -22.21
N ARG A 250 -4.28 -16.14 -22.21
CA ARG A 250 -3.18 -15.34 -22.76
C ARG A 250 -2.21 -14.81 -21.68
N ALA A 251 -2.70 -14.51 -20.48
CA ALA A 251 -1.93 -13.80 -19.44
C ALA A 251 -0.68 -14.53 -18.93
N LEU A 252 -0.66 -15.87 -18.95
CA LEU A 252 0.53 -16.65 -18.56
C LEU A 252 1.47 -16.98 -19.74
N SER A 253 1.25 -16.37 -20.91
CA SER A 253 2.16 -16.53 -22.07
C SER A 253 3.51 -15.87 -21.76
N PRO A 254 4.62 -16.61 -21.69
CA PRO A 254 5.90 -16.02 -21.33
C PRO A 254 6.39 -15.07 -22.42
N ASN A 255 6.94 -13.92 -22.00
CA ASN A 255 7.49 -12.88 -22.87
C ASN A 255 6.50 -12.28 -23.88
N LEU A 256 5.19 -12.44 -23.66
CA LEU A 256 4.16 -11.74 -24.43
C LEU A 256 3.92 -10.34 -23.82
N GLU A 257 4.15 -9.30 -24.62
CA GLU A 257 3.93 -7.90 -24.23
C GLU A 257 2.42 -7.60 -24.09
N LEU A 258 2.05 -6.73 -23.14
CA LEU A 258 0.65 -6.52 -22.74
C LEU A 258 -0.28 -6.05 -23.87
N ARG A 259 0.13 -5.13 -24.73
CA ARG A 259 -0.69 -4.64 -25.85
C ARG A 259 -0.86 -5.72 -26.91
N GLN A 260 0.17 -6.52 -27.17
CA GLN A 260 0.07 -7.73 -28.00
C GLN A 260 -0.82 -8.81 -27.37
N MET A 261 -0.74 -9.00 -26.06
CA MET A 261 -1.60 -9.90 -25.29
C MET A 261 -3.07 -9.50 -25.43
N LEU A 262 -3.42 -8.22 -25.18
CA LEU A 262 -4.78 -7.70 -25.32
C LEU A 262 -5.28 -7.76 -26.77
N THR A 263 -4.40 -7.57 -27.76
CA THR A 263 -4.74 -7.81 -29.17
C THR A 263 -5.11 -9.26 -29.46
N GLN A 264 -4.46 -10.23 -28.79
CA GLN A 264 -4.83 -11.65 -28.87
C GLN A 264 -6.10 -11.98 -28.07
N VAL A 265 -6.33 -11.33 -26.92
CA VAL A 265 -7.59 -11.42 -26.16
C VAL A 265 -8.77 -10.93 -27.01
N ARG A 266 -8.66 -9.74 -27.63
CA ARG A 266 -9.66 -9.22 -28.57
C ARG A 266 -9.99 -10.23 -29.67
N ARG A 267 -8.97 -10.82 -30.30
CA ARG A 267 -9.15 -11.83 -31.35
C ARG A 267 -9.93 -13.05 -30.83
N ASP A 268 -9.52 -13.60 -29.69
CA ASP A 268 -10.16 -14.78 -29.08
C ASP A 268 -11.63 -14.51 -28.67
N VAL A 269 -11.96 -13.30 -28.20
CA VAL A 269 -13.35 -12.89 -27.89
C VAL A 269 -14.18 -12.71 -29.16
N ILE A 270 -13.66 -12.03 -30.18
CA ILE A 270 -14.34 -11.88 -31.48
C ILE A 270 -14.63 -13.26 -32.09
N THR A 271 -13.66 -14.17 -32.08
CA THR A 271 -13.85 -15.53 -32.60
C THR A 271 -14.84 -16.35 -31.76
N SER A 272 -14.82 -16.27 -30.44
CA SER A 272 -15.72 -17.06 -29.58
C SER A 272 -17.14 -16.49 -29.44
N THR A 273 -17.40 -15.27 -29.92
CA THR A 273 -18.73 -14.62 -29.88
C THR A 273 -19.35 -14.39 -31.27
N ASP A 274 -18.76 -14.94 -32.34
CA ASP A 274 -19.13 -14.66 -33.74
C ASP A 274 -19.12 -13.15 -34.08
N GLY A 275 -18.19 -12.39 -33.47
CA GLY A 275 -18.08 -10.94 -33.63
C GLY A 275 -19.10 -10.10 -32.85
N LYS A 276 -19.95 -10.72 -32.01
CA LYS A 276 -20.96 -10.00 -31.20
C LYS A 276 -20.34 -9.15 -30.08
N GLN A 277 -19.09 -9.43 -29.69
CA GLN A 277 -18.35 -8.71 -28.65
C GLN A 277 -16.94 -8.35 -29.12
N ILE A 278 -16.56 -7.08 -28.96
CA ILE A 278 -15.29 -6.52 -29.41
C ILE A 278 -14.59 -5.85 -28.22
N PRO A 279 -13.62 -6.50 -27.54
CA PRO A 279 -12.87 -5.88 -26.46
C PRO A 279 -12.13 -4.62 -26.90
N TRP A 280 -12.10 -3.62 -26.01
CA TRP A 280 -11.57 -2.28 -26.29
C TRP A 280 -10.57 -1.85 -25.23
N GLU A 281 -9.49 -1.16 -25.62
CA GLU A 281 -8.56 -0.57 -24.66
C GLU A 281 -8.22 0.89 -25.01
N ASN A 282 -7.83 1.65 -23.98
CA ASN A 282 -7.16 2.93 -24.12
C ASN A 282 -5.89 2.93 -23.25
N SER A 283 -4.78 3.41 -23.78
CA SER A 283 -3.44 3.22 -23.22
C SER A 283 -2.58 4.48 -23.35
N SER A 284 -1.97 4.88 -22.25
CA SER A 284 -0.86 5.84 -22.18
C SER A 284 0.46 5.18 -21.77
N LEU A 285 0.57 3.84 -21.85
CA LEU A 285 1.77 3.09 -21.48
C LEU A 285 3.03 3.57 -22.24
N VAL A 286 4.06 3.92 -21.47
CA VAL A 286 5.37 4.38 -21.98
C VAL A 286 6.39 3.25 -21.97
N ASP A 287 6.36 2.39 -20.95
CA ASP A 287 7.21 1.21 -20.80
C ASP A 287 6.47 -0.06 -21.28
N ASP A 288 7.18 -1.02 -21.88
CA ASP A 288 6.64 -2.35 -22.16
C ASP A 288 6.37 -3.15 -20.88
N PHE A 289 5.19 -3.76 -20.78
CA PHE A 289 4.83 -4.64 -19.66
C PHE A 289 4.63 -6.08 -20.11
N PHE A 290 5.02 -7.01 -19.23
CA PHE A 290 4.94 -8.45 -19.42
C PHE A 290 4.35 -9.07 -18.15
N MET A 291 3.21 -9.75 -18.28
CA MET A 291 2.59 -10.49 -17.17
C MET A 291 3.54 -11.57 -16.64
N VAL A 292 4.07 -12.42 -17.53
CA VAL A 292 5.16 -13.34 -17.24
C VAL A 292 6.37 -12.96 -18.09
N LYS A 293 7.46 -12.52 -17.46
CA LYS A 293 8.75 -12.27 -18.12
C LYS A 293 9.73 -13.35 -17.70
N LEU A 294 10.10 -14.22 -18.63
CA LEU A 294 11.21 -15.13 -18.42
C LEU A 294 12.54 -14.39 -18.55
N PRO A 295 13.64 -14.91 -17.96
CA PRO A 295 14.96 -14.35 -18.17
C PRO A 295 15.42 -14.46 -19.64
N SER A 296 16.55 -13.82 -19.96
CA SER A 296 17.26 -14.08 -21.21
C SER A 296 17.68 -15.56 -21.27
N ALA A 297 17.45 -16.19 -22.42
CA ALA A 297 17.83 -17.58 -22.68
C ALA A 297 19.34 -17.83 -22.44
N PRO A 298 19.76 -19.08 -22.18
CA PRO A 298 21.17 -19.43 -22.05
C PRO A 298 21.98 -19.00 -23.29
N VAL A 299 23.24 -18.63 -23.05
CA VAL A 299 24.19 -18.22 -24.08
C VAL A 299 25.31 -19.25 -24.18
N SER A 300 25.62 -19.70 -25.40
CA SER A 300 26.70 -20.64 -25.67
C SER A 300 27.54 -20.19 -26.86
N ALA A 301 28.74 -20.76 -27.01
CA ALA A 301 29.61 -20.47 -28.15
C ALA A 301 29.01 -21.09 -29.43
N PRO A 302 28.84 -20.33 -30.53
CA PRO A 302 28.09 -20.82 -31.69
C PRO A 302 28.76 -22.00 -32.39
N ILE A 303 30.09 -22.03 -32.47
CA ILE A 303 30.88 -23.18 -32.93
C ILE A 303 32.13 -23.30 -32.06
N HIS A 304 32.26 -24.39 -31.30
CA HIS A 304 33.53 -24.81 -30.70
C HIS A 304 34.33 -25.66 -31.70
N ARG A 305 35.66 -25.60 -31.63
CA ARG A 305 36.56 -26.37 -32.49
C ARG A 305 37.64 -27.03 -31.65
N VAL A 306 37.78 -28.34 -31.77
CA VAL A 306 38.78 -29.13 -31.06
C VAL A 306 39.49 -30.10 -32.00
N SER A 307 40.78 -30.34 -31.77
CA SER A 307 41.56 -31.35 -32.48
C SER A 307 41.85 -32.52 -31.55
N VAL A 308 41.64 -33.76 -32.02
CA VAL A 308 41.85 -34.99 -31.26
C VAL A 308 42.80 -35.90 -32.03
N LEU A 309 43.84 -36.41 -31.38
CA LEU A 309 44.78 -37.36 -31.99
C LEU A 309 44.05 -38.67 -32.34
N GLN A 310 44.29 -39.23 -33.53
CA GLN A 310 43.75 -40.51 -33.99
C GLN A 310 44.11 -41.65 -33.00
N GLY A 311 43.16 -42.55 -32.75
CA GLY A 311 43.38 -43.69 -31.84
C GLY A 311 43.42 -43.31 -30.36
N SER A 312 42.82 -42.19 -29.95
CA SER A 312 42.88 -41.70 -28.57
C SER A 312 41.57 -41.07 -28.08
N ALA A 313 41.38 -41.04 -26.76
CA ALA A 313 40.28 -40.35 -26.11
C ALA A 313 40.67 -38.90 -25.76
N GLY A 314 40.51 -37.97 -26.70
CA GLY A 314 40.84 -36.55 -26.51
C GLY A 314 39.83 -35.84 -25.60
N MET A 315 40.28 -34.84 -24.85
CA MET A 315 39.40 -33.91 -24.14
C MET A 315 38.70 -33.00 -25.16
N ILE A 316 37.41 -32.72 -24.97
CA ILE A 316 36.66 -31.80 -25.86
C ILE A 316 36.79 -30.33 -25.41
N ASP A 317 36.94 -30.11 -24.09
CA ASP A 317 37.04 -28.80 -23.44
C ASP A 317 35.98 -27.80 -23.94
N LEU A 318 34.72 -28.22 -23.88
CA LEU A 318 33.60 -27.42 -24.37
C LEU A 318 33.39 -26.19 -23.46
N PRO A 319 33.42 -24.95 -23.98
CA PRO A 319 33.24 -23.75 -23.16
C PRO A 319 31.93 -23.79 -22.38
N ALA A 320 32.01 -23.60 -21.07
CA ALA A 320 30.84 -23.62 -20.18
C ALA A 320 29.81 -22.55 -20.62
N PRO A 321 28.56 -22.93 -20.96
CA PRO A 321 27.55 -21.97 -21.35
C PRO A 321 27.14 -21.08 -20.17
N GLN A 322 26.79 -19.84 -20.46
CA GLN A 322 26.42 -18.84 -19.47
C GLN A 322 24.91 -18.76 -19.34
N SER A 323 24.40 -18.79 -18.10
CA SER A 323 23.01 -18.42 -17.80
C SER A 323 22.96 -16.96 -17.37
N PRO A 324 22.34 -16.04 -18.14
CA PRO A 324 22.15 -14.65 -17.72
C PRO A 324 21.32 -14.49 -16.44
N SER A 325 20.59 -15.55 -16.04
CA SER A 325 19.77 -15.60 -14.81
C SER A 325 20.48 -16.27 -13.62
N GLY A 326 21.62 -16.92 -13.85
CA GLY A 326 22.25 -17.81 -12.87
C GLY A 326 21.51 -19.13 -12.64
N SER A 327 20.52 -19.48 -13.48
CA SER A 327 19.87 -20.80 -13.44
C SER A 327 20.85 -21.93 -13.76
N PRO A 328 20.68 -23.14 -13.17
CA PRO A 328 21.33 -24.35 -13.65
C PRO A 328 21.00 -24.60 -15.13
N LEU A 329 22.03 -24.94 -15.91
CA LEU A 329 21.91 -25.28 -17.32
C LEU A 329 22.21 -26.76 -17.53
N THR A 330 21.51 -27.33 -18.49
CA THR A 330 21.64 -28.74 -18.88
C THR A 330 22.05 -28.81 -20.36
N ILE A 331 22.99 -29.69 -20.69
CA ILE A 331 23.47 -29.89 -22.06
C ILE A 331 23.06 -31.28 -22.56
N THR A 332 22.48 -31.37 -23.75
CA THR A 332 22.26 -32.63 -24.47
C THR A 332 23.06 -32.65 -25.78
N PHE A 333 23.70 -33.79 -26.08
CA PHE A 333 24.19 -34.08 -27.43
C PHE A 333 23.11 -34.86 -28.15
N ASP A 334 22.47 -34.25 -29.15
CA ASP A 334 21.18 -34.71 -29.65
C ASP A 334 21.30 -35.94 -30.58
N ARG A 335 22.53 -36.27 -31.00
CA ARG A 335 22.90 -37.42 -31.84
C ARG A 335 24.26 -37.97 -31.44
N ALA A 336 24.51 -39.23 -31.77
CA ALA A 336 25.84 -39.83 -31.66
C ALA A 336 26.80 -39.24 -32.72
N PRO A 337 28.13 -39.38 -32.51
CA PRO A 337 29.09 -39.21 -33.59
C PRO A 337 28.92 -40.32 -34.65
N GLU A 338 29.29 -40.04 -35.89
CA GLU A 338 29.21 -40.95 -37.04
C GLU A 338 30.32 -42.00 -37.05
N ARG A 339 31.47 -41.69 -36.42
CA ARG A 339 32.64 -42.58 -36.37
C ARG A 339 33.30 -42.66 -34.99
N GLY A 340 33.38 -41.56 -34.25
CA GLY A 340 33.92 -41.58 -32.88
C GLY A 340 32.88 -41.98 -31.82
N ARG A 341 33.25 -41.84 -30.55
CA ARG A 341 32.33 -42.00 -29.41
C ARG A 341 32.50 -40.87 -28.42
N LEU A 342 31.39 -40.30 -27.94
CA LEU A 342 31.43 -39.42 -26.77
C LEU A 342 31.47 -40.26 -25.49
N MET A 343 32.35 -39.87 -24.57
CA MET A 343 32.57 -40.53 -23.29
C MET A 343 32.47 -39.49 -22.16
N LEU A 344 31.92 -39.87 -21.01
CA LEU A 344 31.93 -39.07 -19.77
C LEU A 344 32.80 -39.80 -18.74
N GLY A 345 34.05 -39.35 -18.58
CA GLY A 345 35.09 -40.21 -18.02
C GLY A 345 35.25 -41.46 -18.89
N ASP A 346 35.13 -42.64 -18.28
CA ASP A 346 35.31 -43.93 -18.95
C ASP A 346 33.97 -44.60 -19.38
N GLN A 347 32.83 -43.92 -19.19
CA GLN A 347 31.52 -44.41 -19.62
C GLN A 347 31.06 -43.78 -20.94
N LEU A 348 30.46 -44.57 -21.83
CA LEU A 348 29.83 -44.08 -23.05
C LEU A 348 28.71 -43.06 -22.72
N LEU A 349 28.68 -41.94 -23.45
CA LEU A 349 27.62 -40.94 -23.36
C LEU A 349 26.55 -41.21 -24.45
N PRO A 350 25.37 -41.77 -24.10
CA PRO A 350 24.32 -42.00 -25.08
C PRO A 350 23.66 -40.68 -25.53
N PRO A 351 23.17 -40.59 -26.79
CA PRO A 351 22.49 -39.41 -27.30
C PRO A 351 21.27 -39.02 -26.47
N GLY A 352 20.99 -37.71 -26.41
CA GLY A 352 19.89 -37.15 -25.63
C GLY A 352 20.05 -37.24 -24.11
N LYS A 353 21.11 -37.87 -23.58
CA LYS A 353 21.36 -37.88 -22.13
C LYS A 353 21.70 -36.46 -21.65
N PRO A 354 20.95 -35.92 -20.67
CA PRO A 354 21.23 -34.58 -20.16
C PRO A 354 22.46 -34.58 -19.21
N LEU A 355 23.32 -33.58 -19.35
CA LEU A 355 24.52 -33.34 -18.54
C LEU A 355 24.44 -32.01 -17.79
N GLN A 356 25.04 -31.92 -16.61
CA GLN A 356 25.24 -30.64 -15.93
C GLN A 356 26.46 -29.90 -16.52
N VAL A 357 26.52 -28.58 -16.37
CA VAL A 357 27.68 -27.77 -16.82
C VAL A 357 29.00 -28.28 -16.22
N SER A 358 28.99 -28.76 -14.97
CA SER A 358 30.13 -29.35 -14.28
C SER A 358 30.67 -30.64 -14.91
N ASP A 359 29.85 -31.35 -15.69
CA ASP A 359 30.27 -32.58 -16.38
C ASP A 359 31.00 -32.31 -17.70
N LEU A 360 30.87 -31.11 -18.29
CA LEU A 360 31.52 -30.77 -19.58
C LEU A 360 33.05 -30.94 -19.53
N ALA A 361 33.67 -30.57 -18.41
CA ALA A 361 35.11 -30.74 -18.16
C ALA A 361 35.56 -32.21 -18.05
N ARG A 362 34.64 -33.18 -18.18
CA ARG A 362 34.88 -34.63 -18.15
C ARG A 362 34.47 -35.33 -19.45
N VAL A 363 33.97 -34.58 -20.45
CA VAL A 363 33.54 -35.15 -21.75
C VAL A 363 34.74 -35.30 -22.68
N ARG A 364 34.89 -36.51 -23.22
CA ARG A 364 35.97 -36.92 -24.12
C ARG A 364 35.39 -37.45 -25.44
N TYR A 365 36.18 -37.34 -26.52
CA TYR A 365 35.90 -37.99 -27.80
C TYR A 365 36.93 -39.10 -28.03
N ASP A 366 36.46 -40.34 -28.05
CA ASP A 366 37.22 -41.52 -28.48
C ASP A 366 37.26 -41.56 -30.01
N SER A 367 38.46 -41.35 -30.57
CA SER A 367 38.73 -41.33 -32.01
C SER A 367 39.15 -42.70 -32.57
N SER A 368 39.03 -43.80 -31.80
CA SER A 368 39.57 -45.12 -32.18
C SER A 368 39.00 -45.71 -33.48
N ALA A 369 37.85 -45.24 -33.96
CA ALA A 369 37.26 -45.62 -35.25
C ALA A 369 37.19 -44.46 -36.28
N SER A 370 37.84 -43.32 -35.99
CA SER A 370 37.91 -42.15 -36.85
C SER A 370 39.31 -41.99 -37.46
N PRO A 371 39.47 -41.95 -38.79
CA PRO A 371 40.78 -41.76 -39.43
C PRO A 371 41.25 -40.30 -39.34
N ALA A 372 42.57 -40.07 -39.39
CA ALA A 372 43.12 -38.72 -39.55
C ALA A 372 42.57 -38.01 -40.80
N GLY A 373 42.36 -36.70 -40.69
CA GLY A 373 41.68 -35.89 -41.69
C GLY A 373 40.16 -35.94 -41.64
N HIS A 374 39.56 -36.83 -40.83
CA HIS A 374 38.12 -36.78 -40.57
C HIS A 374 37.77 -35.55 -39.74
N VAL A 375 36.75 -34.80 -40.18
CA VAL A 375 36.12 -33.73 -39.40
C VAL A 375 34.68 -34.11 -39.13
N GLU A 376 34.34 -34.19 -37.86
CA GLU A 376 33.04 -34.56 -37.31
C GLU A 376 32.34 -33.28 -36.81
N LEU A 377 31.10 -33.02 -37.25
CA LEU A 377 30.32 -31.87 -36.80
C LEU A 377 29.10 -32.35 -35.99
N MET A 378 29.11 -32.04 -34.70
CA MET A 378 28.02 -32.36 -33.78
C MET A 378 27.27 -31.09 -33.37
N THR A 379 25.98 -31.22 -33.06
CA THR A 379 25.20 -30.20 -32.36
C THR A 379 24.97 -30.62 -30.92
N TYR A 380 24.92 -29.63 -30.03
CA TYR A 380 24.47 -29.80 -28.66
C TYR A 380 23.46 -28.71 -28.32
N THR A 381 22.41 -29.09 -27.59
CA THR A 381 21.39 -28.18 -27.10
C THR A 381 21.68 -27.85 -25.64
N VAL A 382 21.79 -26.56 -25.31
CA VAL A 382 21.88 -26.06 -23.94
C VAL A 382 20.51 -25.53 -23.54
N ALA A 383 19.92 -26.08 -22.49
CA ALA A 383 18.61 -25.68 -21.98
C ALA A 383 18.66 -25.29 -20.50
N ASP A 384 17.77 -24.37 -20.10
CA ASP A 384 17.54 -24.04 -18.68
C ASP A 384 16.28 -24.72 -18.11
N LYS A 385 16.00 -24.46 -16.82
CA LYS A 385 14.82 -24.99 -16.13
C LYS A 385 13.47 -24.52 -16.69
N TRP A 386 13.44 -23.45 -17.49
CA TRP A 386 12.24 -22.94 -18.16
C TRP A 386 12.10 -23.49 -19.59
N LYS A 387 12.99 -24.39 -20.01
CA LYS A 387 13.11 -24.95 -21.37
C LYS A 387 13.46 -23.91 -22.44
N GLN A 388 14.02 -22.77 -22.06
CA GLN A 388 14.64 -21.87 -23.02
C GLN A 388 15.97 -22.50 -23.46
N SER A 389 16.17 -22.63 -24.76
CA SER A 389 17.29 -23.40 -25.31
C SER A 389 18.07 -22.65 -26.38
N VAL A 390 19.38 -22.79 -26.38
CA VAL A 390 20.29 -22.39 -27.46
C VAL A 390 21.01 -23.63 -28.00
N GLN A 391 21.22 -23.70 -29.31
CA GLN A 391 22.07 -24.71 -29.92
C GLN A 391 23.48 -24.16 -30.12
N GLY A 392 24.47 -24.96 -29.77
CA GLY A 392 25.87 -24.77 -30.17
C GLY A 392 26.32 -25.91 -31.07
N ALA A 393 27.32 -25.63 -31.91
CA ALA A 393 27.99 -26.66 -32.70
C ALA A 393 29.38 -26.99 -32.12
N LEU A 394 29.82 -28.22 -32.35
CA LEU A 394 31.13 -28.74 -31.99
C LEU A 394 31.75 -29.40 -33.22
N ALA A 395 32.85 -28.84 -33.73
CA ALA A 395 33.63 -29.44 -34.79
C ALA A 395 34.87 -30.13 -34.22
N ILE A 396 34.95 -31.45 -34.39
CA ILE A 396 36.05 -32.30 -33.91
C ILE A 396 36.88 -32.71 -35.13
N ALA A 397 38.12 -32.23 -35.21
CA ALA A 397 39.07 -32.63 -36.25
C ALA A 397 39.97 -33.74 -35.73
N VAL A 398 40.02 -34.89 -36.41
CA VAL A 398 40.90 -35.99 -36.03
C VAL A 398 42.23 -35.86 -36.78
N THR A 399 43.34 -35.80 -36.04
CA THR A 399 44.69 -35.58 -36.59
C THR A 399 45.62 -36.77 -36.33
N ASP A 400 46.57 -36.98 -37.24
CA ASP A 400 47.71 -37.89 -37.07
C ASP A 400 48.83 -37.31 -36.19
N THR A 401 48.79 -35.98 -35.98
CA THR A 401 49.86 -35.18 -35.39
C THR A 401 49.32 -34.29 -34.27
N VAL A 402 50.11 -34.13 -33.20
CA VAL A 402 49.78 -33.26 -32.05
C VAL A 402 50.07 -31.80 -32.40
N GLN A 403 49.14 -31.14 -33.08
CA GLN A 403 49.23 -29.71 -33.33
C GLN A 403 48.76 -28.90 -32.12
N VAL A 404 49.71 -28.23 -31.44
CA VAL A 404 49.41 -27.19 -30.45
C VAL A 404 48.79 -25.99 -31.17
N ALA A 405 47.47 -25.85 -31.08
CA ALA A 405 46.67 -24.94 -31.90
C ALA A 405 46.77 -23.45 -31.48
N THR A 406 47.95 -22.84 -31.58
CA THR A 406 48.11 -21.38 -31.42
C THR A 406 48.06 -20.65 -32.76
N ARG A 407 46.85 -20.29 -33.23
CA ARG A 407 46.70 -19.04 -34.01
C ARG A 407 45.30 -18.44 -34.03
N ALA A 408 45.21 -17.17 -33.66
CA ALA A 408 44.05 -16.32 -33.90
C ALA A 408 43.95 -15.90 -35.38
N VAL A 409 42.72 -15.72 -35.86
CA VAL A 409 42.45 -15.02 -37.12
C VAL A 409 42.61 -13.51 -36.88
N ARG A 410 43.43 -12.84 -37.71
CA ARG A 410 43.53 -11.36 -37.73
C ARG A 410 42.66 -10.78 -38.87
N PRO A 411 41.82 -9.76 -38.61
CA PRO A 411 41.30 -8.89 -39.64
C PRO A 411 42.41 -8.03 -40.28
N THR A 412 42.19 -7.55 -41.50
CA THR A 412 43.17 -6.78 -42.28
C THR A 412 42.91 -5.27 -42.26
N SER A 413 43.83 -4.49 -41.68
CA SER A 413 44.00 -3.05 -41.96
C SER A 413 45.44 -2.59 -41.66
N ARG A 414 45.88 -1.46 -42.23
CA ARG A 414 47.28 -0.99 -42.23
C ARG A 414 47.64 -0.13 -40.98
N PRO A 415 48.95 0.03 -40.65
CA PRO A 415 49.39 0.41 -39.30
C PRO A 415 49.83 1.88 -39.12
N VAL A 416 49.92 2.29 -37.86
CA VAL A 416 50.66 3.47 -37.33
C VAL A 416 51.40 3.00 -36.05
N PRO A 417 52.63 3.44 -35.74
CA PRO A 417 53.55 2.68 -34.89
C PRO A 417 53.45 2.92 -33.37
N ALA A 418 54.03 2.01 -32.60
CA ALA A 418 54.10 2.07 -31.13
C ALA A 418 55.43 2.68 -30.61
N PRO A 419 55.42 3.39 -29.46
CA PRO A 419 56.62 3.71 -28.69
C PRO A 419 57.12 2.51 -27.86
N ARG A 420 58.41 2.49 -27.53
CA ARG A 420 59.07 1.44 -26.73
C ARG A 420 58.86 1.65 -25.22
N VAL A 421 58.83 0.55 -24.46
CA VAL A 421 59.17 0.53 -23.02
C VAL A 421 60.16 -0.62 -22.75
N THR A 422 60.97 -0.49 -21.71
CA THR A 422 62.20 -1.26 -21.44
C THR A 422 62.03 -2.46 -20.49
N GLN A 423 63.15 -3.14 -20.23
CA GLN A 423 63.32 -4.43 -19.52
C GLN A 423 62.71 -4.51 -18.09
N PRO A 424 62.39 -5.73 -17.61
CA PRO A 424 62.02 -5.99 -16.22
C PRO A 424 63.26 -6.13 -15.30
N SER A 425 63.07 -5.88 -13.99
CA SER A 425 64.08 -6.10 -12.95
C SER A 425 63.55 -6.92 -11.77
N LYS A 426 64.17 -8.09 -11.58
CA LYS A 426 64.44 -8.88 -10.36
C LYS A 426 63.57 -8.70 -9.11
N ILE A 427 63.12 -9.84 -8.56
CA ILE A 427 63.32 -10.32 -7.17
C ILE A 427 63.26 -11.88 -7.25
N THR A 428 64.39 -12.59 -7.22
CA THR A 428 65.11 -13.19 -6.06
C THR A 428 64.53 -14.55 -5.61
N GLU A 429 65.38 -15.58 -5.54
CA GLU A 429 65.04 -16.97 -5.16
C GLU A 429 65.15 -17.26 -3.66
N ALA A 430 64.41 -18.27 -3.18
CA ALA A 430 64.87 -19.41 -2.34
C ALA A 430 63.71 -20.01 -1.49
N PRO A 431 63.79 -21.27 -1.00
CA PRO A 431 64.40 -22.47 -1.59
C PRO A 431 63.38 -23.62 -1.74
N ARG A 432 63.79 -24.79 -2.28
CA ARG A 432 62.92 -25.98 -2.41
C ARG A 432 62.85 -26.81 -1.12
N PRO A 433 61.66 -27.35 -0.76
CA PRO A 433 61.53 -28.53 0.07
C PRO A 433 61.19 -29.81 -0.74
N VAL A 434 61.64 -30.93 -0.18
CA VAL A 434 61.54 -32.34 -0.61
C VAL A 434 60.11 -32.81 -0.98
N GLU A 435 60.01 -33.73 -1.95
CA GLU A 435 58.75 -34.45 -2.28
C GLU A 435 58.33 -35.45 -1.19
N PRO A 436 57.06 -35.46 -0.75
CA PRO A 436 56.47 -36.58 -0.03
C PRO A 436 55.92 -37.65 -1.00
N ALA A 437 56.05 -38.92 -0.61
CA ALA A 437 55.53 -40.08 -1.34
C ALA A 437 53.98 -40.05 -1.49
N PRO A 438 53.39 -40.75 -2.49
CA PRO A 438 51.96 -40.64 -2.79
C PRO A 438 51.07 -41.10 -1.63
N VAL A 439 50.34 -40.15 -1.05
CA VAL A 439 49.32 -40.39 -0.04
C VAL A 439 48.14 -41.11 -0.69
N ARG A 440 47.80 -42.30 -0.19
CA ARG A 440 46.52 -42.96 -0.53
C ARG A 440 45.38 -42.02 -0.13
N VAL A 441 44.41 -41.83 -1.02
CA VAL A 441 43.15 -41.16 -0.66
C VAL A 441 42.45 -42.02 0.39
N ALA A 442 42.62 -41.66 1.66
CA ALA A 442 41.72 -42.10 2.72
C ALA A 442 40.33 -41.52 2.44
N ASP A 443 39.28 -42.26 2.80
CA ASP A 443 37.91 -41.74 2.73
C ASP A 443 37.85 -40.37 3.42
N ALA A 444 37.45 -39.34 2.68
CA ALA A 444 37.04 -38.09 3.31
C ALA A 444 35.91 -38.43 4.30
N PRO A 445 35.91 -37.83 5.51
CA PRO A 445 34.88 -38.12 6.50
C PRO A 445 33.50 -37.92 5.85
N ARG A 446 32.65 -38.95 5.92
CA ARG A 446 31.35 -38.88 5.25
C ARG A 446 30.52 -37.77 5.90
N PRO A 447 29.83 -36.93 5.11
CA PRO A 447 29.00 -35.86 5.64
C PRO A 447 28.07 -36.39 6.73
N LYS A 448 28.05 -35.72 7.90
CA LYS A 448 27.34 -36.19 9.09
C LYS A 448 25.81 -36.04 8.97
N THR A 449 25.19 -36.90 8.17
CA THR A 449 23.75 -36.85 7.84
C THR A 449 22.86 -36.80 9.08
N GLY A 450 23.21 -37.56 10.12
CA GLY A 450 22.49 -37.60 11.40
C GLY A 450 22.31 -36.25 12.08
N GLU A 451 23.33 -35.38 12.07
CA GLU A 451 23.27 -34.05 12.70
C GLU A 451 22.38 -33.09 11.91
N ALA A 452 22.44 -33.13 10.57
CA ALA A 452 21.56 -32.35 9.69
C ALA A 452 20.08 -32.73 9.85
N HIS A 453 19.78 -34.04 9.93
CA HIS A 453 18.43 -34.53 10.21
C HIS A 453 17.96 -34.14 11.63
N ALA A 454 18.85 -34.16 12.63
CA ALA A 454 18.52 -33.70 13.97
C ALA A 454 18.19 -32.19 13.99
N TYR A 455 19.00 -31.36 13.33
CA TYR A 455 18.78 -29.92 13.18
C TYR A 455 17.39 -29.61 12.60
N VAL A 456 17.03 -30.24 11.47
CA VAL A 456 15.72 -30.05 10.82
C VAL A 456 14.55 -30.38 11.76
N ASN A 457 14.68 -31.43 12.59
CA ASN A 457 13.68 -31.80 13.58
C ASN A 457 13.58 -30.82 14.77
N THR A 458 14.56 -29.93 14.99
CA THR A 458 14.44 -28.85 16.00
C THR A 458 13.51 -27.73 15.55
N LEU A 459 13.50 -27.40 14.25
CA LEU A 459 12.80 -26.25 13.69
C LEU A 459 11.27 -26.37 13.80
N VAL A 460 10.76 -27.61 13.87
CA VAL A 460 9.33 -27.91 14.10
C VAL A 460 8.81 -27.34 15.43
N ARG A 461 9.70 -27.14 16.42
CA ARG A 461 9.36 -26.54 17.73
C ARG A 461 9.46 -25.00 17.74
N LEU A 462 9.90 -24.38 16.65
CA LEU A 462 10.05 -22.93 16.55
C LEU A 462 8.80 -22.27 15.95
N ALA A 463 8.44 -21.13 16.52
CA ALA A 463 7.33 -20.28 16.06
C ALA A 463 7.73 -18.79 16.06
N PRO A 464 8.76 -18.37 15.29
CA PRO A 464 9.21 -16.99 15.20
C PRO A 464 8.05 -16.01 14.96
N LYS A 465 7.99 -14.98 15.82
CA LYS A 465 7.02 -13.88 15.73
C LYS A 465 7.60 -12.79 14.84
N VAL A 466 6.84 -12.37 13.83
CA VAL A 466 7.28 -11.41 12.81
C VAL A 466 6.37 -10.19 12.78
N ASP A 467 6.96 -9.00 12.88
CA ASP A 467 6.22 -7.73 12.80
C ASP A 467 5.68 -7.50 11.38
N ILE A 468 4.42 -7.08 11.26
CA ILE A 468 3.74 -6.87 9.97
C ILE A 468 4.18 -5.55 9.32
N GLY A 469 4.40 -5.59 8.00
CA GLY A 469 4.65 -4.42 7.16
C GLY A 469 5.92 -3.64 7.53
N VAL A 470 6.93 -4.28 8.09
CA VAL A 470 8.27 -3.68 8.35
C VAL A 470 9.31 -4.03 7.27
N GLY A 471 8.87 -4.69 6.18
CA GLY A 471 9.73 -5.39 5.23
C GLY A 471 10.03 -6.83 5.66
N PRO A 472 10.92 -7.55 4.94
CA PRO A 472 11.38 -8.87 5.32
C PRO A 472 12.15 -8.85 6.65
N VAL A 473 11.72 -9.65 7.61
CA VAL A 473 12.39 -9.83 8.92
C VAL A 473 13.07 -11.18 8.97
N SER A 474 14.33 -11.24 9.41
CA SER A 474 15.01 -12.52 9.67
C SER A 474 14.23 -13.36 10.69
N LEU A 475 14.08 -14.65 10.41
CA LEU A 475 13.39 -15.60 11.29
C LEU A 475 14.22 -16.00 12.52
N GLY A 476 15.49 -15.59 12.61
CA GLY A 476 16.35 -15.81 13.78
C GLY A 476 16.55 -17.29 14.12
N LEU A 477 16.67 -18.14 13.11
CA LEU A 477 16.80 -19.59 13.29
C LEU A 477 18.16 -19.97 13.90
N PRO A 478 18.24 -21.07 14.68
CA PRO A 478 19.50 -21.54 15.25
C PRO A 478 20.56 -21.80 14.19
N ASP A 479 21.82 -21.57 14.54
CA ASP A 479 22.95 -21.80 13.64
C ASP A 479 23.09 -23.28 13.25
N VAL A 480 23.45 -23.52 11.98
CA VAL A 480 23.71 -24.85 11.41
C VAL A 480 25.14 -25.32 11.72
N ALA A 481 25.98 -24.46 12.31
CA ALA A 481 27.39 -24.72 12.65
C ALA A 481 27.65 -25.90 13.62
N GLN A 482 26.62 -26.48 14.25
CA GLN A 482 26.75 -27.77 14.93
C GLN A 482 26.95 -28.94 13.95
N THR A 483 26.65 -28.74 12.66
CA THR A 483 26.97 -29.66 11.56
C THR A 483 28.22 -29.15 10.84
N ALA A 484 29.29 -29.95 10.82
CA ALA A 484 30.58 -29.52 10.28
C ALA A 484 30.58 -29.27 8.75
N GLU A 485 29.55 -29.73 8.05
CA GLU A 485 29.45 -29.76 6.59
C GLU A 485 28.09 -29.22 6.10
N ALA A 486 27.54 -28.20 6.78
CA ALA A 486 26.23 -27.61 6.50
C ALA A 486 25.97 -27.23 5.03
N GLY A 487 27.02 -26.91 4.26
CA GLY A 487 26.95 -26.58 2.83
C GLY A 487 26.91 -27.78 1.88
N ALA A 488 27.19 -29.00 2.36
CA ALA A 488 27.16 -30.23 1.55
C ALA A 488 25.74 -30.82 1.40
N PHE A 489 24.78 -30.35 2.21
CA PHE A 489 23.39 -30.81 2.20
C PHE A 489 22.46 -29.77 1.61
N SER A 490 21.36 -30.21 0.98
CA SER A 490 20.36 -29.32 0.38
C SER A 490 18.95 -29.56 0.94
N ILE A 491 18.21 -28.47 1.11
CA ILE A 491 16.78 -28.47 1.45
C ILE A 491 15.95 -28.06 0.23
N THR A 492 14.88 -28.79 -0.04
CA THR A 492 13.90 -28.45 -1.08
C THR A 492 12.61 -27.98 -0.43
N PHE A 493 12.18 -26.74 -0.66
CA PHE A 493 10.91 -26.22 -0.15
C PHE A 493 9.74 -26.88 -0.87
N THR A 494 8.99 -27.73 -0.17
CA THR A 494 7.80 -28.42 -0.72
C THR A 494 6.53 -27.59 -0.52
N GLN A 495 6.51 -26.68 0.45
CA GLN A 495 5.42 -25.73 0.67
C GLN A 495 5.96 -24.41 1.21
N VAL A 496 5.58 -23.31 0.56
CA VAL A 496 5.79 -21.95 1.09
C VAL A 496 4.54 -21.45 1.83
N PRO A 497 4.64 -20.41 2.69
CA PRO A 497 3.50 -19.83 3.37
C PRO A 497 2.37 -19.43 2.40
N ALA A 498 1.11 -19.66 2.80
CA ALA A 498 -0.06 -19.33 1.97
C ALA A 498 -0.34 -17.81 1.84
N SER A 499 0.38 -16.99 2.60
CA SER A 499 0.29 -15.53 2.64
C SER A 499 1.65 -14.94 3.01
N GLY A 500 1.93 -13.69 2.60
CA GLY A 500 3.25 -13.08 2.71
C GLY A 500 4.29 -13.66 1.74
N ALA A 501 5.57 -13.41 2.00
CA ALA A 501 6.69 -13.90 1.19
C ALA A 501 7.84 -14.41 2.07
N LEU A 502 8.38 -15.58 1.72
CA LEU A 502 9.59 -16.15 2.32
C LEU A 502 10.79 -15.78 1.44
N HIS A 503 11.94 -15.48 2.05
CA HIS A 503 13.15 -15.01 1.37
C HIS A 503 14.40 -15.69 1.93
N ALA A 504 15.42 -15.91 1.10
CA ALA A 504 16.80 -16.18 1.52
C ALA A 504 17.78 -15.37 0.67
N GLY A 505 18.83 -14.81 1.27
CA GLY A 505 19.82 -13.99 0.54
C GLY A 505 19.21 -12.81 -0.25
N GLY A 506 18.06 -12.29 0.18
CA GLY A 506 17.29 -11.26 -0.53
C GLY A 506 16.42 -11.74 -1.71
N LYS A 507 16.53 -13.01 -2.12
CA LYS A 507 15.68 -13.63 -3.16
C LYS A 507 14.41 -14.23 -2.55
N ARG A 508 13.29 -14.19 -3.28
CA ARG A 508 12.04 -14.88 -2.88
C ARG A 508 12.21 -16.40 -2.99
N ILE A 509 11.58 -17.13 -2.07
CA ILE A 509 11.53 -18.60 -2.05
C ILE A 509 10.15 -19.08 -2.50
N GLU A 510 10.13 -20.09 -3.36
CA GLU A 510 8.94 -20.71 -3.94
C GLU A 510 8.92 -22.23 -3.69
N ALA A 511 7.77 -22.88 -3.89
CA ALA A 511 7.72 -24.34 -3.89
C ALA A 511 8.59 -24.91 -5.02
N GLY A 512 9.39 -25.94 -4.72
CA GLY A 512 10.44 -26.48 -5.60
C GLY A 512 11.78 -25.75 -5.52
N THR A 513 11.91 -24.68 -4.73
CA THR A 513 13.22 -24.02 -4.51
C THR A 513 14.14 -24.92 -3.71
N VAL A 514 15.39 -25.06 -4.17
CA VAL A 514 16.46 -25.79 -3.47
C VAL A 514 17.48 -24.78 -2.94
N LEU A 515 17.86 -24.90 -1.67
CA LEU A 515 18.95 -24.13 -1.04
C LEU A 515 19.92 -25.08 -0.33
N PRO A 516 21.21 -24.70 -0.16
CA PRO A 516 22.09 -25.33 0.83
C PRO A 516 21.47 -25.24 2.23
N LEU A 517 21.63 -26.27 3.06
CA LEU A 517 21.11 -26.27 4.43
C LEU A 517 21.74 -25.13 5.26
N SER A 518 23.00 -24.76 4.99
CA SER A 518 23.67 -23.60 5.59
C SER A 518 22.97 -22.25 5.35
N GLU A 519 22.16 -22.10 4.29
CA GLU A 519 21.44 -20.85 3.99
C GLU A 519 20.11 -20.72 4.75
N ILE A 520 19.67 -21.75 5.49
CA ILE A 520 18.38 -21.72 6.21
C ILE A 520 18.34 -20.66 7.32
N THR A 521 19.49 -20.29 7.90
CA THR A 521 19.63 -19.19 8.86
C THR A 521 19.42 -17.82 8.24
N ALA A 522 19.67 -17.69 6.93
CA ALA A 522 19.40 -16.48 6.15
C ALA A 522 17.92 -16.33 5.74
N LEU A 523 17.03 -17.22 6.22
CA LEU A 523 15.59 -17.09 5.99
C LEU A 523 15.03 -15.83 6.66
N GLY A 524 14.39 -14.99 5.84
CA GLY A 524 13.54 -13.90 6.26
C GLY A 524 12.11 -14.08 5.76
N PHE A 525 11.15 -13.44 6.43
CA PHE A 525 9.74 -13.46 6.05
C PHE A 525 9.15 -12.06 6.08
N GLU A 526 8.38 -11.71 5.06
CA GLU A 526 7.59 -10.48 4.95
C GLU A 526 6.10 -10.84 5.04
N PRO A 527 5.41 -10.57 6.17
CA PRO A 527 4.00 -10.89 6.30
C PRO A 527 3.10 -9.93 5.52
N LYS A 528 2.05 -10.46 4.89
CA LYS A 528 0.96 -9.66 4.32
C LYS A 528 0.20 -8.92 5.43
N ILE A 529 -0.17 -7.66 5.17
CA ILE A 529 -0.98 -6.85 6.08
C ILE A 529 -2.35 -7.52 6.27
N GLY A 530 -2.79 -7.63 7.53
CA GLY A 530 -4.05 -8.31 7.91
C GLY A 530 -3.87 -9.71 8.50
N THR A 531 -2.68 -10.33 8.39
CA THR A 531 -2.41 -11.70 8.85
C THR A 531 -2.14 -11.85 10.36
N GLN A 532 -2.33 -10.79 11.17
CA GLN A 532 -2.05 -10.81 12.61
C GLN A 532 -2.82 -11.92 13.35
N GLY A 533 -2.09 -12.80 14.03
CA GLY A 533 -2.68 -13.95 14.75
C GLY A 533 -2.80 -15.23 13.92
N GLU A 534 -2.54 -15.19 12.61
CA GLU A 534 -2.39 -16.42 11.82
C GLU A 534 -1.15 -17.24 12.27
N SER A 535 -1.13 -18.51 11.90
CA SER A 535 0.06 -19.38 12.02
C SER A 535 0.38 -19.98 10.66
N LEU A 536 1.35 -19.36 9.98
CA LEU A 536 1.73 -19.68 8.61
C LEU A 536 2.83 -20.74 8.61
N THR A 537 2.63 -21.84 7.89
CA THR A 537 3.60 -22.96 7.85
C THR A 537 4.34 -22.98 6.52
N THR A 538 5.66 -23.12 6.57
CA THR A 538 6.49 -23.60 5.44
C THR A 538 6.94 -25.04 5.71
N ARG A 539 7.08 -25.84 4.65
CA ARG A 539 7.58 -27.22 4.68
C ARG A 539 8.70 -27.40 3.66
N PHE A 540 9.69 -28.19 4.03
CA PHE A 540 10.85 -28.48 3.21
C PHE A 540 11.32 -29.92 3.46
N VAL A 541 11.97 -30.52 2.48
CA VAL A 541 12.58 -31.85 2.58
C VAL A 541 14.09 -31.69 2.54
N LEU A 542 14.76 -32.17 3.58
CA LEU A 542 16.20 -32.42 3.58
C LEU A 542 16.43 -33.79 2.94
N ASP A 543 17.27 -33.84 1.92
CA ASP A 543 17.76 -35.08 1.32
C ASP A 543 19.28 -35.15 1.48
N THR A 544 19.76 -36.21 2.15
CA THR A 544 21.19 -36.47 2.36
C THR A 544 21.68 -37.70 1.59
N GLY A 545 20.86 -38.23 0.67
CA GLY A 545 21.19 -39.39 -0.17
C GLY A 545 21.01 -40.74 0.52
N ASP A 546 21.31 -40.85 1.82
CA ASP A 546 21.00 -42.01 2.67
C ASP A 546 19.57 -41.97 3.24
N ARG A 547 19.04 -40.77 3.51
CA ARG A 547 17.71 -40.55 4.10
C ARG A 547 17.11 -39.20 3.70
N ARG A 548 15.78 -39.17 3.57
CA ARG A 548 14.97 -37.95 3.53
C ARG A 548 14.29 -37.69 4.87
N SER A 549 14.23 -36.42 5.29
CA SER A 549 13.38 -35.97 6.40
C SER A 549 12.59 -34.73 5.99
N THR A 550 11.34 -34.64 6.42
CA THR A 550 10.48 -33.46 6.21
C THR A 550 10.60 -32.52 7.40
N GLY A 551 11.11 -31.32 7.16
CA GLY A 551 11.06 -30.20 8.09
C GLY A 551 9.79 -29.36 7.90
N SER A 552 9.38 -28.71 8.97
CA SER A 552 8.39 -27.64 8.94
C SER A 552 8.80 -26.53 9.90
N LEU A 553 8.42 -25.30 9.55
CA LEU A 553 8.59 -24.12 10.40
C LEU A 553 7.27 -23.36 10.43
N THR A 554 6.82 -23.01 11.63
CA THR A 554 5.65 -22.14 11.83
C THR A 554 6.14 -20.70 11.99
N ILE A 555 5.45 -19.74 11.37
CA ILE A 555 5.73 -18.31 11.44
C ILE A 555 4.46 -17.62 11.94
N ARG A 556 4.60 -16.67 12.87
CA ARG A 556 3.47 -15.97 13.51
C ARG A 556 3.51 -14.47 13.20
N PRO A 557 2.78 -13.99 12.18
CA PRO A 557 2.60 -12.57 11.94
C PRO A 557 1.93 -11.86 13.11
N ALA A 558 2.39 -10.66 13.43
CA ALA A 558 1.84 -9.84 14.50
C ALA A 558 1.98 -8.34 14.22
N LEU A 559 1.10 -7.55 14.83
CA LEU A 559 1.29 -6.11 14.91
C LEU A 559 2.45 -5.80 15.86
N ASN A 560 3.26 -4.79 15.52
CA ASN A 560 4.22 -4.22 16.44
C ASN A 560 3.47 -3.50 17.58
N ALA A 561 4.07 -3.41 18.77
CA ALA A 561 3.44 -2.74 19.91
C ALA A 561 3.10 -1.25 19.65
N CYS A 562 3.89 -0.55 18.83
CA CYS A 562 3.59 0.83 18.45
C CYS A 562 2.35 0.93 17.54
N ASP A 563 2.20 0.01 16.56
CA ASP A 563 1.00 -0.07 15.73
C ASP A 563 -0.25 -0.38 16.59
N ALA A 564 -0.12 -1.23 17.61
CA ALA A 564 -1.21 -1.57 18.53
C ALA A 564 -1.59 -0.41 19.48
N GLU A 565 -0.63 0.35 19.99
CA GLU A 565 -0.89 1.43 20.97
C GLU A 565 -1.12 2.81 20.35
N ALA A 566 -0.67 3.07 19.13
CA ALA A 566 -0.61 4.42 18.58
C ALA A 566 -0.89 4.56 17.07
N ALA A 567 -1.32 3.53 16.33
CA ALA A 567 -1.79 3.72 14.96
C ALA A 567 -3.05 4.61 14.88
N GLU A 568 -3.17 5.40 13.82
CA GLU A 568 -4.36 6.22 13.52
C GLU A 568 -5.38 5.40 12.73
N PRO A 569 -6.67 5.43 13.07
CA PRO A 569 -7.71 4.87 12.22
C PRO A 569 -7.67 5.46 10.80
N PHE A 570 -8.07 4.64 9.82
CA PHE A 570 -8.13 5.05 8.41
C PHE A 570 -6.77 5.42 7.76
N ASP A 571 -5.65 5.24 8.44
CA ASP A 571 -4.32 5.49 7.87
C ASP A 571 -4.03 4.57 6.68
N LEU A 572 -3.64 5.16 5.54
CA LEU A 572 -3.28 4.45 4.32
C LEU A 572 -1.82 3.97 4.33
N GLN A 573 -1.05 4.34 5.36
CA GLN A 573 0.32 3.87 5.62
C GLN A 573 0.39 3.02 6.91
N GLY A 574 -0.75 2.84 7.60
CA GLY A 574 -0.89 2.06 8.83
C GLY A 574 -1.26 0.59 8.60
N VAL A 575 -0.78 -0.30 9.47
CA VAL A 575 -1.01 -1.76 9.37
C VAL A 575 -2.05 -2.31 10.36
N ALA A 576 -2.64 -1.45 11.19
CA ALA A 576 -3.61 -1.80 12.23
C ALA A 576 -4.92 -1.00 12.06
N ALA A 577 -5.97 -1.39 12.80
CA ALA A 577 -7.24 -0.64 12.83
C ALA A 577 -7.12 0.76 13.44
N GLY A 578 -6.10 0.97 14.29
CA GLY A 578 -5.85 2.22 15.00
C GLY A 578 -6.54 2.34 16.35
N LYS A 579 -6.15 3.36 17.12
CA LYS A 579 -6.80 3.84 18.34
C LYS A 579 -7.20 5.30 18.15
N LEU A 580 -8.41 5.68 18.55
CA LEU A 580 -8.83 7.08 18.61
C LEU A 580 -7.94 7.86 19.60
N PRO A 581 -7.79 9.19 19.48
CA PRO A 581 -6.78 9.90 20.27
C PRO A 581 -7.05 9.91 21.79
N ASN A 582 -8.29 9.63 22.21
CA ASN A 582 -8.69 9.41 23.60
C ASN A 582 -8.46 7.97 24.12
N GLU A 583 -8.09 7.02 23.26
CA GLU A 583 -7.84 5.61 23.61
C GLU A 583 -6.34 5.29 23.75
N ILE A 584 -5.47 6.20 23.31
CA ILE A 584 -4.01 6.07 23.41
C ILE A 584 -3.58 6.16 24.89
N ASN A 585 -3.01 5.10 25.44
CA ASN A 585 -2.29 5.16 26.71
C ASN A 585 -0.92 5.81 26.46
N PRO A 586 -0.64 7.03 26.98
CA PRO A 586 0.58 7.75 26.64
C PRO A 586 1.86 7.04 27.11
N GLN A 587 1.83 6.37 28.26
CA GLN A 587 3.01 5.68 28.80
C GLN A 587 3.35 4.42 27.99
N ALA A 588 2.33 3.60 27.66
CA ALA A 588 2.51 2.41 26.83
C ALA A 588 2.91 2.79 25.39
N ALA A 589 2.22 3.76 24.79
CA ALA A 589 2.49 4.24 23.44
C ALA A 589 3.90 4.83 23.28
N LEU A 590 4.36 5.68 24.22
CA LEU A 590 5.72 6.24 24.15
C LEU A 590 6.78 5.14 24.24
N SER A 591 6.65 4.21 25.20
CA SER A 591 7.61 3.11 25.36
C SER A 591 7.67 2.22 24.11
N ALA A 592 6.51 1.82 23.59
CA ALA A 592 6.39 1.00 22.39
C ALA A 592 6.96 1.69 21.14
N CYS A 593 6.62 2.97 20.92
CA CYS A 593 7.02 3.70 19.73
C CYS A 593 8.47 4.19 19.76
N MET A 594 9.05 4.48 20.93
CA MET A 594 10.50 4.70 21.04
C MET A 594 11.28 3.41 20.71
N SER A 595 10.79 2.23 21.14
CA SER A 595 11.39 0.95 20.76
C SER A 595 11.25 0.67 19.25
N ALA A 596 10.06 0.89 18.68
CA ALA A 596 9.80 0.67 17.25
C ALA A 596 10.61 1.62 16.35
N THR A 597 10.71 2.91 16.69
CA THR A 597 11.52 3.87 15.92
C THR A 597 13.03 3.64 16.04
N ALA A 598 13.51 3.09 17.16
CA ALA A 598 14.91 2.68 17.29
C ALA A 598 15.22 1.41 16.48
N ARG A 599 14.31 0.42 16.44
CA ARG A 599 14.47 -0.83 15.69
C ARG A 599 14.28 -0.67 14.18
N TYR A 600 13.37 0.22 13.76
CA TYR A 600 13.02 0.42 12.35
C TYR A 600 13.06 1.92 11.97
N PRO A 601 14.24 2.58 12.04
CA PRO A 601 14.35 4.04 11.91
C PRO A 601 13.90 4.59 10.55
N ALA A 602 13.91 3.77 9.50
CA ALA A 602 13.45 4.13 8.16
C ALA A 602 11.92 4.14 7.97
N LEU A 603 11.13 3.61 8.92
CA LEU A 603 9.68 3.53 8.78
C LEU A 603 9.00 4.81 9.28
N ALA A 604 8.52 5.63 8.33
CA ALA A 604 7.87 6.91 8.59
C ALA A 604 6.66 6.78 9.53
N ARG A 605 5.89 5.67 9.43
CA ARG A 605 4.71 5.44 10.29
C ARG A 605 5.04 5.36 11.78
N PHE A 606 6.18 4.80 12.17
CA PHE A 606 6.55 4.74 13.59
C PHE A 606 6.96 6.11 14.14
N GLN A 607 7.53 7.00 13.30
CA GLN A 607 7.75 8.39 13.68
C GLN A 607 6.39 9.10 13.86
N TYR A 608 5.45 8.91 12.93
CA TYR A 608 4.10 9.46 13.02
C TYR A 608 3.34 8.98 14.27
N GLN A 609 3.37 7.68 14.55
CA GLN A 609 2.75 7.07 15.74
C GLN A 609 3.41 7.54 17.05
N LEU A 610 4.75 7.72 17.07
CA LEU A 610 5.45 8.37 18.18
C LEU A 610 5.00 9.82 18.37
N GLY A 611 4.72 10.56 17.29
CA GLY A 611 4.09 11.89 17.35
C GLY A 611 2.72 11.85 18.05
N ARG A 612 1.85 10.90 17.70
CA ARG A 612 0.55 10.70 18.37
C ARG A 612 0.71 10.36 19.86
N ALA A 613 1.72 9.56 20.21
CA ALA A 613 2.06 9.24 21.59
C ALA A 613 2.56 10.47 22.38
N HIS A 614 3.35 11.34 21.75
CA HIS A 614 3.78 12.61 22.36
C HIS A 614 2.61 13.57 22.59
N ILE A 615 1.69 13.74 21.65
CA ILE A 615 0.48 14.57 21.89
C ILE A 615 -0.39 13.94 22.99
N ALA A 616 -0.52 12.60 23.04
CA ALA A 616 -1.21 11.91 24.14
C ALA A 616 -0.59 12.22 25.51
N ALA A 617 0.73 12.45 25.56
CA ALA A 617 1.49 12.81 26.75
C ALA A 617 1.63 14.33 27.00
N ARG A 618 0.88 15.18 26.28
CA ARG A 618 1.01 16.66 26.28
C ARG A 618 2.40 17.19 25.87
N ALA A 619 3.26 16.34 25.29
CA ALA A 619 4.61 16.68 24.83
C ALA A 619 4.56 17.34 23.43
N ASN A 620 3.95 18.53 23.36
CA ASN A 620 3.50 19.14 22.10
C ASN A 620 4.64 19.35 21.08
N GLU A 621 5.76 19.97 21.47
CA GLU A 621 6.89 20.22 20.55
C GLU A 621 7.58 18.93 20.10
N GLN A 622 7.63 17.90 20.94
CA GLN A 622 8.09 16.57 20.54
C GLN A 622 7.11 15.95 19.53
N GLY A 623 5.80 16.11 19.73
CA GLY A 623 4.77 15.69 18.78
C GLY A 623 4.92 16.35 17.42
N TRP A 624 5.04 17.69 17.39
CA TRP A 624 5.38 18.46 16.19
C TRP A 624 6.64 17.93 15.51
N THR A 625 7.74 17.78 16.25
CA THR A 625 9.03 17.29 15.73
C THR A 625 8.88 15.93 15.03
N GLN A 626 8.16 14.97 15.63
CA GLN A 626 7.98 13.66 15.01
C GLN A 626 7.00 13.68 13.83
N PHE A 627 5.98 14.54 13.84
CA PHE A 627 5.08 14.71 12.69
C PHE A 627 5.78 15.40 11.50
N GLU A 628 6.61 16.42 11.75
CA GLU A 628 7.45 17.07 10.74
C GLU A 628 8.45 16.09 10.13
N LYS A 629 9.12 15.30 10.98
CA LYS A 629 10.01 14.21 10.57
C LYS A 629 9.29 13.15 9.75
N ALA A 630 8.11 12.70 10.18
CA ALA A 630 7.32 11.71 9.46
C ALA A 630 6.87 12.25 8.09
N ALA A 631 6.38 13.49 8.02
CA ALA A 631 6.01 14.14 6.76
C ALA A 631 7.21 14.32 5.81
N GLY A 632 8.41 14.60 6.35
CA GLY A 632 9.67 14.63 5.60
C GLY A 632 10.14 13.25 5.12
N MET A 633 9.71 12.17 5.77
CA MET A 633 9.84 10.78 5.33
C MET A 633 8.62 10.32 4.48
N ASP A 634 7.90 11.26 3.88
CA ASP A 634 6.71 11.06 3.05
C ASP A 634 5.50 10.38 3.73
N HIS A 635 5.37 10.50 5.06
CA HIS A 635 4.12 10.14 5.76
C HIS A 635 2.99 11.15 5.45
N THR A 636 2.15 10.79 4.49
CA THR A 636 0.98 11.52 4.01
C THR A 636 0.02 11.91 5.15
N ARG A 637 -0.32 10.98 6.04
CA ARG A 637 -1.22 11.25 7.19
C ARG A 637 -0.63 12.25 8.21
N ALA A 638 0.70 12.42 8.24
CA ALA A 638 1.34 13.40 9.13
C ALA A 638 1.07 14.84 8.69
N LEU A 639 0.90 15.11 7.39
CA LEU A 639 0.51 16.43 6.88
C LEU A 639 -0.87 16.85 7.40
N TYR A 640 -1.83 15.92 7.43
CA TYR A 640 -3.14 16.18 8.05
C TYR A 640 -3.00 16.59 9.52
N GLN A 641 -2.20 15.86 10.32
CA GLN A 641 -2.06 16.19 11.75
C GLN A 641 -1.33 17.52 11.97
N LEU A 642 -0.31 17.86 11.17
CA LEU A 642 0.31 19.19 11.20
C LEU A 642 -0.71 20.29 10.87
N GLY A 643 -1.56 20.09 9.85
CA GLY A 643 -2.66 20.99 9.52
C GLY A 643 -3.69 21.12 10.66
N HIS A 644 -4.05 20.02 11.32
CA HIS A 644 -4.96 20.02 12.47
C HIS A 644 -4.37 20.82 13.63
N LEU A 645 -3.13 20.55 14.05
CA LEU A 645 -2.46 21.27 15.14
C LEU A 645 -2.32 22.76 14.82
N THR A 646 -2.00 23.12 13.56
CA THR A 646 -1.97 24.52 13.07
C THR A 646 -3.36 25.17 13.15
N ARG A 647 -4.44 24.44 12.80
CA ARG A 647 -5.80 24.98 12.82
C ARG A 647 -6.30 25.24 14.25
N GLN A 648 -5.91 24.41 15.21
CA GLN A 648 -6.32 24.53 16.63
C GLN A 648 -5.39 25.43 17.47
N GLY A 649 -4.15 25.67 17.03
CA GLY A 649 -3.14 26.42 17.79
C GLY A 649 -2.46 25.60 18.90
N VAL A 650 -2.31 24.28 18.71
CA VAL A 650 -1.76 23.38 19.74
C VAL A 650 -0.24 23.52 19.81
N GLY A 651 0.26 24.19 20.85
CA GLY A 651 1.68 24.44 21.10
C GLY A 651 2.29 25.59 20.29
N ARG A 652 1.72 25.92 19.13
CA ARG A 652 2.18 26.99 18.22
C ARG A 652 0.97 27.85 17.78
N PRO A 653 1.15 29.14 17.41
CA PRO A 653 0.04 30.03 17.07
C PRO A 653 -0.86 29.49 15.94
N ALA A 654 -2.18 29.68 16.07
CA ALA A 654 -3.14 29.17 15.11
C ALA A 654 -3.08 29.91 13.75
N SER A 655 -3.19 29.18 12.65
CA SER A 655 -3.21 29.77 11.29
C SER A 655 -4.02 28.94 10.30
N LEU A 656 -5.12 29.51 9.78
CA LEU A 656 -6.00 28.83 8.83
C LEU A 656 -5.35 28.63 7.45
N SER A 657 -4.53 29.58 6.98
CA SER A 657 -3.87 29.49 5.68
C SER A 657 -2.75 28.45 5.67
N VAL A 658 -1.94 28.38 6.73
CA VAL A 658 -0.90 27.35 6.89
C VAL A 658 -1.54 25.97 7.10
N ALA A 659 -2.65 25.88 7.86
CA ALA A 659 -3.41 24.65 7.97
C ALA A 659 -3.94 24.18 6.60
N ALA A 660 -4.49 25.09 5.79
CA ALA A 660 -4.99 24.77 4.46
C ALA A 660 -3.89 24.31 3.49
N ASP A 661 -2.66 24.82 3.57
CA ASP A 661 -1.52 24.29 2.80
C ASP A 661 -1.18 22.85 3.20
N TYR A 662 -1.15 22.55 4.50
CA TYR A 662 -0.94 21.18 4.99
C TYR A 662 -2.04 20.23 4.52
N PHE A 663 -3.31 20.64 4.59
CA PHE A 663 -4.42 19.82 4.08
C PHE A 663 -4.35 19.64 2.55
N ARG A 664 -4.02 20.69 1.79
CA ARG A 664 -3.78 20.64 0.33
C ARG A 664 -2.72 19.61 -0.02
N ARG A 665 -1.56 19.65 0.65
CA ARG A 665 -0.43 18.73 0.41
C ARG A 665 -0.74 17.28 0.84
N GLY A 666 -1.65 17.09 1.79
CA GLY A 666 -2.26 15.78 2.07
C GLY A 666 -3.20 15.33 0.95
N ALA A 667 -4.06 16.22 0.46
CA ALA A 667 -5.01 15.92 -0.63
C ALA A 667 -4.30 15.60 -1.96
N GLU A 668 -3.16 16.24 -2.24
CA GLU A 668 -2.24 15.96 -3.36
C GLU A 668 -1.53 14.59 -3.26
N ARG A 669 -1.76 13.85 -2.17
CA ARG A 669 -1.25 12.50 -1.89
C ARG A 669 -2.39 11.52 -1.55
N SER A 670 -3.62 11.86 -1.93
CA SER A 670 -4.85 11.13 -1.61
C SER A 670 -5.13 10.91 -0.11
N ASP A 671 -4.64 11.75 0.80
CA ASP A 671 -5.02 11.66 2.21
C ASP A 671 -6.53 11.93 2.39
N PRO A 672 -7.37 10.99 2.85
CA PRO A 672 -8.81 11.21 2.90
C PRO A 672 -9.24 12.36 3.83
N TYR A 673 -8.50 12.60 4.91
CA TYR A 673 -8.77 13.69 5.85
C TYR A 673 -8.24 15.01 5.29
N GLY A 674 -7.07 15.00 4.62
CA GLY A 674 -6.54 16.14 3.87
C GLY A 674 -7.46 16.58 2.72
N ILE A 675 -7.97 15.64 1.93
CA ILE A 675 -9.03 15.87 0.92
C ILE A 675 -10.24 16.55 1.57
N TYR A 676 -10.69 16.04 2.72
CA TYR A 676 -11.85 16.58 3.44
C TYR A 676 -11.64 17.99 4.01
N ASP A 677 -10.61 18.21 4.85
CA ASP A 677 -10.36 19.51 5.48
C ASP A 677 -9.92 20.56 4.42
N TYR A 678 -9.23 20.18 3.34
CA TYR A 678 -8.96 21.09 2.20
C TYR A 678 -10.22 21.38 1.38
N GLY A 679 -11.08 20.36 1.18
CA GLY A 679 -12.42 20.54 0.61
C GLY A 679 -13.24 21.56 1.39
N LYS A 680 -13.24 21.46 2.73
CA LYS A 680 -13.87 22.45 3.63
C LYS A 680 -13.18 23.81 3.60
N ALA A 681 -11.85 23.85 3.48
CA ALA A 681 -11.11 25.11 3.36
C ALA A 681 -11.56 25.90 2.12
N LEU A 682 -11.64 25.24 0.97
CA LEU A 682 -12.18 25.82 -0.27
C LEU A 682 -13.67 26.14 -0.16
N PHE A 683 -14.49 25.21 0.36
CA PHE A 683 -15.95 25.37 0.42
C PHE A 683 -16.40 26.58 1.25
N TYR A 684 -15.73 26.83 2.37
CA TYR A 684 -16.05 27.92 3.30
C TYR A 684 -15.10 29.14 3.18
N GLY A 685 -14.05 29.09 2.36
CA GLY A 685 -13.03 30.15 2.27
C GLY A 685 -12.14 30.27 3.52
N ARG A 686 -11.89 29.17 4.23
CA ARG A 686 -11.13 29.17 5.51
C ARG A 686 -9.63 29.14 5.24
N GLY A 687 -9.02 30.32 5.16
CA GLY A 687 -7.58 30.49 4.93
C GLY A 687 -7.14 30.40 3.47
N VAL A 688 -8.08 30.20 2.54
CA VAL A 688 -7.90 30.16 1.08
C VAL A 688 -9.04 30.87 0.38
N THR A 689 -8.87 31.26 -0.88
CA THR A 689 -9.96 31.75 -1.74
C THR A 689 -11.08 30.72 -1.81
N LYS A 690 -12.33 31.17 -1.64
CA LYS A 690 -13.50 30.30 -1.64
C LYS A 690 -13.78 29.72 -3.04
N ASP A 691 -13.89 28.40 -3.13
CA ASP A 691 -14.49 27.67 -4.26
C ASP A 691 -15.40 26.56 -3.70
N ALA A 692 -16.72 26.82 -3.74
CA ALA A 692 -17.73 25.87 -3.27
C ALA A 692 -17.84 24.63 -4.16
N SER A 693 -17.62 24.76 -5.47
CA SER A 693 -17.78 23.67 -6.43
C SER A 693 -16.59 22.69 -6.35
N ALA A 694 -15.35 23.20 -6.24
CA ALA A 694 -14.17 22.37 -5.97
C ALA A 694 -14.19 21.79 -4.55
N GLY A 695 -14.59 22.58 -3.54
CA GLY A 695 -14.71 22.12 -2.16
C GLY A 695 -15.70 20.96 -2.02
N LEU A 696 -16.87 21.05 -2.66
CA LEU A 696 -17.87 19.98 -2.68
C LEU A 696 -17.35 18.71 -3.35
N ARG A 697 -16.71 18.81 -4.52
CA ARG A 697 -16.11 17.65 -5.22
C ARG A 697 -15.06 16.93 -4.38
N LEU A 698 -14.25 17.66 -3.60
CA LEU A 698 -13.27 17.04 -2.69
C LEU A 698 -13.96 16.34 -1.52
N MET A 699 -14.95 16.95 -0.88
CA MET A 699 -15.70 16.29 0.20
C MET A 699 -16.42 15.03 -0.29
N LEU A 700 -16.95 15.03 -1.51
CA LEU A 700 -17.52 13.84 -2.16
C LEU A 700 -16.45 12.75 -2.41
N ARG A 701 -15.27 13.10 -2.97
CA ARG A 701 -14.15 12.15 -3.11
C ARG A 701 -13.74 11.53 -1.76
N ALA A 702 -13.72 12.31 -0.68
CA ALA A 702 -13.45 11.77 0.65
C ALA A 702 -14.56 10.81 1.14
N ALA A 703 -15.84 11.16 0.95
CA ALA A 703 -16.96 10.30 1.30
C ALA A 703 -16.93 8.98 0.49
N ASP A 704 -16.61 9.03 -0.80
CA ASP A 704 -16.42 7.85 -1.66
C ASP A 704 -15.31 6.91 -1.17
N MET A 705 -14.28 7.45 -0.51
CA MET A 705 -13.20 6.67 0.13
C MET A 705 -13.62 6.09 1.50
N GLY A 706 -14.85 6.36 1.96
CA GLY A 706 -15.44 5.93 3.23
C GLY A 706 -15.31 6.95 4.39
N HIS A 707 -14.95 8.21 4.11
CA HIS A 707 -14.64 9.18 5.17
C HIS A 707 -15.90 9.74 5.85
N THR A 708 -16.17 9.29 7.07
CA THR A 708 -17.44 9.57 7.77
C THR A 708 -17.62 11.04 8.16
N TYR A 709 -16.55 11.78 8.48
CA TYR A 709 -16.67 13.24 8.66
C TYR A 709 -17.07 13.98 7.38
N ALA A 710 -16.72 13.45 6.20
CA ALA A 710 -17.19 14.00 4.93
C ALA A 710 -18.68 13.72 4.72
N MET A 711 -19.12 12.49 4.99
CA MET A 711 -20.55 12.12 4.98
C MET A 711 -21.37 13.00 5.93
N ASN A 712 -20.86 13.26 7.15
CA ASN A 712 -21.51 14.15 8.11
C ASN A 712 -21.56 15.61 7.62
N GLU A 713 -20.49 16.14 7.00
CA GLU A 713 -20.51 17.51 6.46
C GLU A 713 -21.47 17.64 5.26
N LEU A 714 -21.45 16.67 4.34
CA LEU A 714 -22.35 16.62 3.19
C LEU A 714 -23.82 16.49 3.62
N GLY A 715 -24.08 15.66 4.63
CA GLY A 715 -25.39 15.52 5.25
C GLY A 715 -25.94 16.86 5.74
N TYR A 716 -25.11 17.59 6.50
CA TYR A 716 -25.43 18.95 6.97
C TYR A 716 -25.61 19.96 5.82
N ILE A 717 -24.69 19.99 4.86
CA ILE A 717 -24.70 20.91 3.70
C ILE A 717 -26.02 20.79 2.93
N PHE A 718 -26.46 19.57 2.61
CA PHE A 718 -27.69 19.36 1.84
C PHE A 718 -28.96 19.52 2.69
N LEU A 719 -28.97 19.12 3.97
CA LEU A 719 -30.13 19.33 4.85
C LEU A 719 -30.41 20.81 5.18
N GLU A 720 -29.37 21.66 5.19
CA GLU A 720 -29.48 23.09 5.51
C GLU A 720 -29.34 24.02 4.29
N GLY A 721 -28.89 23.54 3.12
CA GLY A 721 -28.67 24.36 1.93
C GLY A 721 -27.43 25.26 1.97
N ILE A 722 -26.36 24.83 2.65
CA ILE A 722 -25.19 25.68 2.91
C ILE A 722 -24.30 25.79 1.66
N ASN A 723 -24.40 26.91 0.93
CA ASN A 723 -23.71 27.13 -0.36
C ASN A 723 -24.04 26.10 -1.46
N ALA A 724 -25.13 25.35 -1.30
CA ALA A 724 -25.62 24.33 -2.21
C ALA A 724 -27.16 24.36 -2.20
N GLN A 725 -27.81 23.76 -3.20
CA GLN A 725 -29.26 23.58 -3.15
C GLN A 725 -29.63 22.69 -1.96
N GLN A 726 -30.64 23.10 -1.19
CA GLN A 726 -31.17 22.29 -0.09
C GLN A 726 -31.84 21.03 -0.66
N ASP A 727 -31.41 19.86 -0.18
CA ASP A 727 -31.97 18.56 -0.50
C ASP A 727 -31.94 17.68 0.75
N ALA A 728 -33.10 17.57 1.39
CA ALA A 728 -33.23 16.90 2.67
C ALA A 728 -33.16 15.36 2.55
N GLU A 729 -33.48 14.78 1.39
CA GLU A 729 -33.34 13.34 1.19
C GLU A 729 -31.85 12.98 0.97
N ARG A 730 -31.17 13.72 0.09
CA ARG A 730 -29.72 13.55 -0.16
C ARG A 730 -28.92 13.70 1.13
N GLY A 731 -29.20 14.74 1.92
CA GLY A 731 -28.53 14.96 3.20
C GLY A 731 -28.79 13.82 4.22
N MET A 732 -30.02 13.34 4.33
CA MET A 732 -30.33 12.18 5.19
C MET A 732 -29.66 10.88 4.72
N ARG A 733 -29.46 10.69 3.40
CA ARG A 733 -28.76 9.51 2.87
C ARG A 733 -27.27 9.52 3.21
N PHE A 734 -26.60 10.67 3.13
CA PHE A 734 -25.21 10.79 3.62
C PHE A 734 -25.09 10.47 5.11
N TYR A 735 -25.99 10.99 5.96
CA TYR A 735 -26.03 10.62 7.37
C TYR A 735 -26.30 9.11 7.60
N ARG A 736 -27.16 8.47 6.79
CA ARG A 736 -27.39 7.01 6.86
C ARG A 736 -26.15 6.21 6.47
N SER A 737 -25.40 6.66 5.46
CA SER A 737 -24.15 5.99 5.06
C SER A 737 -23.07 6.03 6.15
N GLY A 738 -22.97 7.13 6.89
CA GLY A 738 -22.13 7.15 8.11
C GLY A 738 -22.63 6.22 9.21
N VAL A 739 -23.96 6.10 9.40
CA VAL A 739 -24.59 5.15 10.34
C VAL A 739 -24.31 3.68 9.98
N GLU A 740 -24.27 3.32 8.69
CA GLU A 740 -23.90 1.99 8.21
C GLU A 740 -22.45 1.61 8.55
N ARG A 741 -21.57 2.63 8.65
CA ARG A 741 -20.17 2.51 9.10
C ARG A 741 -20.02 2.66 10.64
N ASN A 742 -21.15 2.64 11.37
CA ASN A 742 -21.24 2.81 12.83
C ASN A 742 -20.66 4.15 13.35
N ASP A 743 -20.66 5.21 12.54
CA ASP A 743 -20.09 6.50 12.93
C ASP A 743 -20.90 7.18 14.04
N ILE A 744 -20.19 7.56 15.11
CA ILE A 744 -20.79 8.12 16.33
C ILE A 744 -21.38 9.53 16.14
N TYR A 745 -20.88 10.30 15.17
CA TYR A 745 -21.43 11.61 14.81
C TYR A 745 -22.66 11.42 13.91
N SER A 746 -22.63 10.48 12.96
CA SER A 746 -23.78 10.14 12.13
C SER A 746 -24.94 9.56 12.94
N PHE A 747 -24.68 8.69 13.92
CA PHE A 747 -25.70 8.28 14.88
C PHE A 747 -26.33 9.50 15.60
N ASN A 748 -25.52 10.45 16.10
CA ASN A 748 -26.04 11.66 16.72
C ASN A 748 -26.85 12.54 15.73
N ASN A 749 -26.38 12.69 14.50
CA ASN A 749 -26.98 13.56 13.49
C ASN A 749 -28.31 12.99 12.95
N VAL A 750 -28.40 11.68 12.73
CA VAL A 750 -29.67 11.00 12.45
C VAL A 750 -30.63 11.10 13.65
N GLY A 751 -30.12 11.04 14.88
CA GLY A 751 -30.89 11.28 16.10
C GLY A 751 -31.50 12.69 16.17
N LEU A 752 -30.71 13.73 15.86
CA LEU A 752 -31.18 15.12 15.77
C LEU A 752 -32.23 15.29 14.67
N ALA A 753 -31.99 14.71 13.48
CA ALA A 753 -32.92 14.77 12.36
C ALA A 753 -34.30 14.15 12.71
N HIS A 754 -34.31 12.97 13.35
CA HIS A 754 -35.54 12.34 13.84
C HIS A 754 -36.22 13.11 14.97
N LEU A 755 -35.47 13.74 15.89
CA LEU A 755 -36.06 14.52 16.98
C LEU A 755 -36.74 15.80 16.48
N ALA A 756 -36.15 16.45 15.46
CA ALA A 756 -36.64 17.67 14.84
C ALA A 756 -37.67 17.42 13.73
N GLY A 757 -37.68 16.25 13.09
CA GLY A 757 -38.45 15.98 11.88
C GLY A 757 -37.82 16.56 10.60
N LYS A 758 -36.48 16.67 10.55
CA LYS A 758 -35.77 17.31 9.44
C LYS A 758 -35.32 16.27 8.41
N GLY A 759 -35.91 16.29 7.20
CA GLY A 759 -35.63 15.33 6.14
C GLY A 759 -36.10 13.88 6.40
N VAL A 760 -36.75 13.66 7.54
CA VAL A 760 -37.33 12.38 7.96
C VAL A 760 -38.51 12.67 8.89
N ALA A 761 -39.48 11.76 8.97
CA ALA A 761 -40.59 11.87 9.90
C ALA A 761 -40.09 11.98 11.36
N ARG A 762 -40.75 12.84 12.15
CA ARG A 762 -40.39 13.09 13.55
C ARG A 762 -40.66 11.84 14.40
N ASP A 763 -39.61 11.25 14.95
CA ASP A 763 -39.67 10.06 15.80
C ASP A 763 -38.68 10.18 16.96
N ALA A 764 -39.20 10.50 18.14
CA ALA A 764 -38.43 10.61 19.37
C ALA A 764 -37.86 9.25 19.85
N LYS A 765 -38.51 8.13 19.52
CA LYS A 765 -38.08 6.77 19.92
C LYS A 765 -36.93 6.28 19.04
N ALA A 766 -36.97 6.55 17.74
CA ALA A 766 -35.81 6.40 16.86
C ALA A 766 -34.65 7.30 17.32
N ALA A 767 -34.93 8.59 17.59
CA ALA A 767 -33.92 9.53 18.08
C ALA A 767 -33.24 9.04 19.39
N PHE A 768 -34.02 8.55 20.35
CA PHE A 768 -33.52 7.92 21.58
C PHE A 768 -32.56 6.75 21.29
N GLY A 769 -32.94 5.82 20.40
CA GLY A 769 -32.09 4.70 20.01
C GLY A 769 -30.78 5.13 19.33
N TYR A 770 -30.84 6.17 18.50
CA TYR A 770 -29.67 6.73 17.82
C TYR A 770 -28.73 7.50 18.77
N PHE A 771 -29.25 8.37 19.64
CA PHE A 771 -28.44 9.03 20.67
C PHE A 771 -27.83 8.03 21.64
N ARG A 772 -28.52 6.95 21.98
CA ARG A 772 -27.97 5.87 22.79
C ARG A 772 -26.73 5.25 22.15
N LYS A 773 -26.80 4.83 20.88
CA LYS A 773 -25.64 4.28 20.15
C LYS A 773 -24.46 5.27 20.11
N ALA A 774 -24.73 6.53 19.79
CA ALA A 774 -23.71 7.59 19.78
C ALA A 774 -23.08 7.80 21.17
N ALA A 775 -23.88 7.84 22.24
CA ALA A 775 -23.43 8.08 23.60
C ALA A 775 -22.65 6.88 24.17
N GLU A 776 -23.08 5.65 23.88
CA GLU A 776 -22.35 4.43 24.21
C GLU A 776 -21.00 4.39 23.49
N GLY A 777 -20.98 4.65 22.17
CA GLY A 777 -19.79 4.64 21.31
C GLY A 777 -18.80 5.80 21.50
N GLY A 778 -19.14 6.84 22.28
CA GLY A 778 -18.16 7.87 22.68
C GLY A 778 -18.54 9.33 22.41
N HIS A 779 -19.57 9.60 21.60
CA HIS A 779 -19.88 10.95 21.12
C HIS A 779 -20.05 11.96 22.29
N PRO A 780 -19.44 13.16 22.25
CA PRO A 780 -19.47 14.10 23.36
C PRO A 780 -20.90 14.52 23.74
N TYR A 781 -21.63 15.10 22.79
CA TYR A 781 -22.95 15.72 23.02
C TYR A 781 -24.12 14.72 23.08
N ALA A 782 -23.92 13.47 22.66
CA ALA A 782 -25.02 12.51 22.55
C ALA A 782 -25.52 12.05 23.93
N ALA A 783 -24.64 12.03 24.93
CA ALA A 783 -25.00 11.71 26.30
C ALA A 783 -25.98 12.76 26.86
N THR A 784 -25.73 14.05 26.63
CA THR A 784 -26.62 15.17 26.98
C THR A 784 -27.94 15.12 26.21
N ASN A 785 -27.92 14.82 24.90
CA ASN A 785 -29.14 14.65 24.11
C ASN A 785 -30.01 13.51 24.66
N LEU A 786 -29.42 12.35 24.97
CA LEU A 786 -30.10 11.21 25.58
C LEU A 786 -30.62 11.53 26.99
N ALA A 787 -29.84 12.27 27.78
CA ALA A 787 -30.21 12.70 29.13
C ALA A 787 -31.44 13.63 29.13
N ARG A 788 -31.54 14.55 28.15
CA ARG A 788 -32.72 15.40 27.95
C ARG A 788 -33.96 14.57 27.62
N LEU A 789 -33.85 13.58 26.73
CA LEU A 789 -34.97 12.68 26.44
C LEU A 789 -35.46 11.92 27.69
N TYR A 790 -34.54 11.45 28.55
CA TYR A 790 -34.89 10.86 29.85
C TYR A 790 -35.45 11.87 30.86
N ARG A 791 -34.97 13.11 30.89
CA ARG A 791 -35.48 14.16 31.78
C ARG A 791 -36.91 14.55 31.41
N ASP A 792 -37.15 14.72 30.12
CA ASP A 792 -38.35 15.34 29.57
C ASP A 792 -39.44 14.31 29.16
N GLY A 793 -39.14 13.01 29.23
CA GLY A 793 -40.07 11.92 28.89
C GLY A 793 -40.34 11.76 27.39
N VAL A 794 -39.38 12.17 26.55
CA VAL A 794 -39.56 12.30 25.09
C VAL A 794 -38.98 11.07 24.38
N GLY A 795 -39.85 10.21 23.85
CA GLY A 795 -39.46 8.95 23.19
C GLY A 795 -39.11 7.80 24.15
N THR A 796 -39.10 8.06 25.46
CA THR A 796 -38.82 7.14 26.56
C THR A 796 -39.57 7.61 27.81
N PRO A 797 -39.97 6.74 28.76
CA PRO A 797 -40.53 7.20 30.03
C PRO A 797 -39.56 8.10 30.80
N ALA A 798 -40.09 9.13 31.46
CA ALA A 798 -39.29 10.08 32.23
C ALA A 798 -38.55 9.40 33.39
N ASN A 799 -37.24 9.64 33.50
CA ASN A 799 -36.36 9.03 34.50
C ASN A 799 -35.19 9.97 34.84
N LEU A 800 -35.35 10.76 35.91
CA LEU A 800 -34.33 11.71 36.36
C LEU A 800 -33.01 11.04 36.81
N ALA A 801 -33.03 9.80 37.28
CA ALA A 801 -31.81 9.10 37.67
C ALA A 801 -30.96 8.73 36.43
N GLN A 802 -31.60 8.22 35.37
CA GLN A 802 -30.93 8.02 34.08
C GLN A 802 -30.46 9.36 33.49
N ALA A 803 -31.30 10.40 33.51
CA ALA A 803 -30.92 11.72 33.04
C ALA A 803 -29.65 12.24 33.74
N ILE A 804 -29.58 12.14 35.08
CA ILE A 804 -28.39 12.47 35.87
C ILE A 804 -27.15 11.71 35.36
N THR A 805 -27.20 10.37 35.29
CA THR A 805 -26.05 9.56 34.85
C THR A 805 -25.56 9.91 33.45
N TRP A 806 -26.48 10.21 32.52
CA TRP A 806 -26.12 10.58 31.15
C TRP A 806 -25.63 12.03 31.03
N PHE A 807 -26.16 12.98 31.80
CA PHE A 807 -25.61 14.34 31.88
C PHE A 807 -24.22 14.35 32.50
N GLU A 808 -23.97 13.58 33.56
CA GLU A 808 -22.64 13.41 34.16
C GLU A 808 -21.62 12.84 33.17
N ARG A 809 -22.04 11.87 32.35
CA ARG A 809 -21.21 11.29 31.27
C ARG A 809 -20.95 12.27 30.12
N GLY A 810 -21.86 13.21 29.85
CA GLY A 810 -21.63 14.33 28.92
C GLY A 810 -20.65 15.36 29.50
N ALA A 811 -20.86 15.77 30.75
CA ALA A 811 -20.00 16.71 31.47
C ALA A 811 -18.54 16.23 31.54
N GLU A 812 -18.32 14.95 31.86
CA GLU A 812 -16.97 14.38 31.89
C GLU A 812 -16.31 14.33 30.50
N ARG A 813 -17.10 14.27 29.41
CA ARG A 813 -16.63 14.39 28.01
C ARG A 813 -16.49 15.84 27.53
N GLY A 814 -16.52 16.83 28.43
CA GLY A 814 -16.35 18.24 28.08
C GLY A 814 -17.60 18.93 27.54
N ASP A 815 -18.78 18.31 27.58
CA ASP A 815 -20.02 18.98 27.18
C ASP A 815 -20.51 19.97 28.27
N TYR A 816 -20.34 21.26 27.98
CA TYR A 816 -20.87 22.38 28.76
C TYR A 816 -22.34 22.21 29.12
N TRP A 817 -23.16 21.80 28.16
CA TRP A 817 -24.61 21.68 28.35
C TRP A 817 -24.97 20.50 29.25
N GLY A 818 -24.22 19.41 29.17
CA GLY A 818 -24.34 18.28 30.09
C GLY A 818 -24.03 18.67 31.53
N ALA A 819 -22.95 19.44 31.73
CA ALA A 819 -22.60 19.96 33.05
C ALA A 819 -23.65 20.96 33.58
N LEU A 820 -24.14 21.88 32.75
CA LEU A 820 -25.15 22.87 33.15
C LEU A 820 -26.51 22.23 33.44
N ASP A 821 -27.00 21.30 32.62
CA ASP A 821 -28.26 20.58 32.88
C ASP A 821 -28.17 19.71 34.16
N ARG A 822 -27.01 19.08 34.41
CA ARG A 822 -26.77 18.33 35.67
C ARG A 822 -26.80 19.24 36.90
N ALA A 823 -26.21 20.44 36.79
CA ALA A 823 -26.28 21.45 37.84
C ALA A 823 -27.72 21.95 38.06
N GLN A 824 -28.48 22.16 36.99
CA GLN A 824 -29.87 22.65 37.08
C GLN A 824 -30.78 21.65 37.81
N ILE A 825 -30.57 20.34 37.62
CA ILE A 825 -31.22 19.29 38.41
C ILE A 825 -30.73 19.31 39.88
N ALA A 826 -29.45 19.57 40.14
CA ALA A 826 -28.93 19.69 41.51
C ALA A 826 -29.46 20.93 42.26
N LEU A 827 -29.80 22.02 41.56
CA LEU A 827 -30.41 23.22 42.12
C LEU A 827 -31.91 23.04 42.39
N ASN A 828 -32.65 22.43 41.46
CA ASN A 828 -34.12 22.50 41.42
C ASN A 828 -34.83 21.13 41.48
N GLY A 829 -34.08 20.02 41.57
CA GLY A 829 -34.63 18.67 41.59
C GLY A 829 -35.44 18.34 42.86
N PRO A 830 -36.32 17.33 42.80
CA PRO A 830 -37.15 16.94 43.94
C PRO A 830 -36.36 16.25 45.05
N GLY A 831 -36.63 16.61 46.30
CA GLY A 831 -36.15 15.92 47.50
C GLY A 831 -34.63 15.74 47.52
N LYS A 832 -34.16 14.49 47.60
CA LYS A 832 -32.73 14.13 47.69
C LYS A 832 -31.91 14.44 46.43
N LEU A 833 -32.56 14.83 45.31
CA LEU A 833 -31.84 15.27 44.10
C LEU A 833 -31.35 16.72 44.21
N ARG A 834 -31.91 17.52 45.12
CA ARG A 834 -31.43 18.88 45.38
C ARG A 834 -30.20 18.86 46.29
N ASN A 835 -29.07 19.35 45.80
CA ASN A 835 -27.77 19.32 46.46
C ASN A 835 -26.89 20.47 45.96
N GLY A 836 -26.65 21.48 46.80
CA GLY A 836 -25.84 22.66 46.44
C GLY A 836 -24.35 22.35 46.16
N VAL A 837 -23.82 21.27 46.75
CA VAL A 837 -22.43 20.82 46.50
C VAL A 837 -22.30 20.12 45.15
N ASP A 838 -23.32 19.38 44.71
CA ASP A 838 -23.38 18.88 43.33
C ASP A 838 -23.58 20.03 42.35
N ALA A 839 -24.49 20.97 42.65
CA ALA A 839 -24.72 22.14 41.82
C ALA A 839 -23.42 22.92 41.60
N GLY A 840 -22.73 23.33 42.67
CA GLY A 840 -21.49 24.09 42.56
C GLY A 840 -20.36 23.32 41.88
N TYR A 841 -20.27 22.00 42.05
CA TYR A 841 -19.31 21.16 41.33
C TYR A 841 -19.56 21.20 39.81
N TYR A 842 -20.80 20.96 39.39
CA TYR A 842 -21.14 20.92 37.96
C TYR A 842 -21.22 22.31 37.31
N LEU A 843 -21.52 23.37 38.07
CA LEU A 843 -21.41 24.76 37.60
C LEU A 843 -19.96 25.20 37.44
N ALA A 844 -19.08 24.87 38.40
CA ALA A 844 -17.65 25.12 38.26
C ALA A 844 -17.04 24.34 37.09
N LEU A 845 -17.48 23.10 36.87
CA LEU A 845 -17.08 22.29 35.71
C LEU A 845 -17.61 22.87 34.39
N ALA A 846 -18.89 23.26 34.31
CA ALA A 846 -19.46 23.92 33.14
C ALA A 846 -18.68 25.22 32.81
N ALA A 847 -18.50 26.10 33.80
CA ALA A 847 -17.70 27.32 33.63
C ALA A 847 -16.21 27.05 33.32
N ALA A 848 -15.69 25.87 33.64
CA ALA A 848 -14.34 25.43 33.28
C ALA A 848 -14.23 24.95 31.82
N ILE A 849 -15.23 24.23 31.30
CA ILE A 849 -15.26 23.70 29.92
C ILE A 849 -15.95 24.63 28.91
N ASN A 850 -16.52 25.77 29.36
CA ASN A 850 -17.11 26.77 28.47
C ASN A 850 -16.04 27.37 27.53
N ARG A 851 -16.20 27.18 26.21
CA ARG A 851 -15.26 27.62 25.18
C ARG A 851 -15.62 29.01 24.63
N PRO A 852 -14.68 29.99 24.58
CA PRO A 852 -14.94 31.28 23.95
C PRO A 852 -15.44 31.13 22.50
N GLY A 853 -16.48 31.89 22.16
CA GLY A 853 -17.04 31.97 20.79
C GLY A 853 -17.85 30.76 20.29
N VAL A 854 -17.83 29.62 20.98
CA VAL A 854 -18.59 28.41 20.59
C VAL A 854 -19.38 27.73 21.72
N GLY A 855 -19.11 28.11 22.98
CA GLY A 855 -19.89 27.70 24.15
C GLY A 855 -21.01 28.70 24.47
N ASP A 856 -21.43 28.74 25.73
CA ASP A 856 -22.49 29.63 26.21
C ASP A 856 -21.97 31.06 26.40
N ALA A 857 -22.40 31.95 25.49
CA ALA A 857 -22.04 33.36 25.48
C ALA A 857 -22.61 34.16 26.66
N GLU A 858 -23.73 33.72 27.25
CA GLU A 858 -24.28 34.32 28.48
C GLU A 858 -23.53 33.81 29.73
N ASN A 859 -22.78 32.71 29.60
CA ASN A 859 -21.95 32.12 30.64
C ASN A 859 -22.76 31.79 31.92
N ARG A 860 -23.96 31.24 31.72
CA ARG A 860 -24.98 31.02 32.77
C ARG A 860 -24.45 30.19 33.94
N ALA A 861 -23.53 29.26 33.66
CA ALA A 861 -22.82 28.50 34.67
C ALA A 861 -22.13 29.37 35.73
N ARG A 862 -21.47 30.47 35.33
CA ARG A 862 -20.83 31.40 36.27
C ARG A 862 -21.84 32.23 37.05
N GLN A 863 -22.94 32.65 36.41
CA GLN A 863 -24.00 33.41 37.07
C GLN A 863 -24.65 32.59 38.19
N ALA A 864 -25.00 31.34 37.91
CA ALA A 864 -25.56 30.41 38.90
C ALA A 864 -24.52 29.98 39.95
N LEU A 865 -23.24 29.86 39.60
CA LEU A 865 -22.17 29.61 40.57
C LEU A 865 -22.04 30.78 41.56
N ALA A 866 -22.07 32.02 41.07
CA ALA A 866 -22.00 33.21 41.91
C ALA A 866 -23.12 33.22 42.97
N ALA A 867 -24.33 32.81 42.60
CA ALA A 867 -25.52 32.78 43.47
C ALA A 867 -25.55 31.65 44.53
N LEU A 868 -24.60 30.71 44.54
CA LEU A 868 -24.60 29.61 45.52
C LEU A 868 -24.18 30.06 46.94
N PRO A 869 -24.70 29.41 48.01
CA PRO A 869 -24.25 29.64 49.38
C PRO A 869 -22.75 29.41 49.57
N ALA A 870 -22.11 30.25 50.39
CA ALA A 870 -20.68 30.15 50.68
C ALA A 870 -20.28 28.78 51.28
N GLU A 871 -21.14 28.19 52.12
CA GLU A 871 -20.91 26.88 52.72
C GLU A 871 -20.80 25.76 51.68
N ASP A 872 -21.66 25.78 50.65
CA ASP A 872 -21.59 24.82 49.55
C ASP A 872 -20.37 25.05 48.67
N LYS A 873 -20.01 26.32 48.40
CA LYS A 873 -18.76 26.68 47.70
C LYS A 873 -17.53 26.12 48.41
N THR A 874 -17.44 26.21 49.73
CA THR A 874 -16.35 25.61 50.52
C THR A 874 -16.31 24.09 50.40
N LYS A 875 -17.46 23.40 50.43
CA LYS A 875 -17.54 21.94 50.24
C LYS A 875 -17.16 21.53 48.81
N VAL A 876 -17.46 22.35 47.79
CA VAL A 876 -17.03 22.14 46.40
C VAL A 876 -15.52 22.28 46.26
N GLU A 877 -14.89 23.27 46.89
CA GLU A 877 -13.42 23.36 46.93
C GLU A 877 -12.81 22.12 47.57
N GLN A 878 -13.31 21.70 48.74
CA GLN A 878 -12.83 20.49 49.43
C GLN A 878 -12.97 19.22 48.55
N ARG A 879 -14.09 19.06 47.83
CA ARG A 879 -14.31 17.96 46.86
C ARG A 879 -13.29 18.00 45.72
N LEU A 880 -13.01 19.17 45.15
CA LEU A 880 -12.08 19.33 44.04
C LEU A 880 -10.62 19.12 44.48
N VAL A 881 -10.22 19.70 45.60
CA VAL A 881 -8.89 19.48 46.22
C VAL A 881 -8.70 18.00 46.55
N LYS A 882 -9.72 17.31 47.06
CA LYS A 882 -9.67 15.86 47.30
C LYS A 882 -9.53 15.04 46.00
N GLN A 883 -10.18 15.44 44.89
CA GLN A 883 -9.96 14.81 43.57
C GLN A 883 -8.55 15.05 43.02
N LEU A 884 -7.91 16.16 43.39
CA LEU A 884 -6.52 16.47 43.04
C LEU A 884 -5.49 15.83 43.98
N GLY A 885 -5.90 15.37 45.17
CA GLY A 885 -5.03 14.76 46.19
C GLY A 885 -4.21 15.76 47.01
N ALA A 886 -3.99 16.97 46.49
CA ALA A 886 -3.41 18.11 47.18
C ALA A 886 -4.03 19.42 46.64
N ALA A 887 -3.98 20.49 47.43
CA ALA A 887 -4.39 21.81 46.96
C ALA A 887 -3.27 22.41 46.07
N PRO A 888 -3.51 22.70 44.78
CA PRO A 888 -2.53 23.37 43.94
C PRO A 888 -2.34 24.83 44.40
N ALA A 889 -1.14 25.37 44.19
CA ALA A 889 -0.92 26.80 44.29
C ALA A 889 -1.76 27.53 43.23
N SER A 890 -2.54 28.52 43.64
CA SER A 890 -3.24 29.44 42.73
C SER A 890 -3.44 30.80 43.38
N ASP A 891 -3.20 31.81 42.57
CA ASP A 891 -3.52 33.22 42.68
C ASP A 891 -5.03 33.53 42.74
N LYS A 892 -5.89 32.59 42.31
CA LYS A 892 -7.34 32.82 42.20
C LYS A 892 -8.06 32.56 43.51
N ALA A 893 -9.08 33.38 43.75
CA ALA A 893 -9.98 33.33 44.91
C ALA A 893 -11.44 33.10 44.47
N GLY A 894 -12.31 32.74 45.42
CA GLY A 894 -13.75 32.63 45.21
C GLY A 894 -14.15 31.71 44.05
N ASP A 895 -15.11 32.13 43.24
CA ASP A 895 -15.65 31.31 42.16
C ASP A 895 -14.63 31.04 41.04
N ASP A 896 -13.69 31.95 40.77
CA ASP A 896 -12.59 31.70 39.82
C ASP A 896 -11.59 30.64 40.30
N ARG A 897 -11.45 30.48 41.62
CA ARG A 897 -10.69 29.38 42.23
C ARG A 897 -11.41 28.05 42.02
N LEU A 898 -12.73 28.00 42.25
CA LEU A 898 -13.54 26.80 41.99
C LEU A 898 -13.46 26.38 40.51
N VAL A 899 -13.59 27.33 39.58
CA VAL A 899 -13.47 27.07 38.14
C VAL A 899 -12.07 26.61 37.74
N ALA A 900 -11.01 27.18 38.32
CA ALA A 900 -9.64 26.74 38.06
C ALA A 900 -9.36 25.33 38.61
N LEU A 901 -9.87 25.00 39.80
CA LEU A 901 -9.77 23.67 40.40
C LEU A 901 -10.60 22.63 39.62
N ALA A 902 -11.80 23.00 39.15
CA ALA A 902 -12.63 22.15 38.30
C ALA A 902 -11.96 21.87 36.94
N ARG A 903 -11.37 22.89 36.31
CA ARG A 903 -10.55 22.75 35.11
C ARG A 903 -9.40 21.77 35.34
N LEU A 904 -8.58 21.97 36.38
CA LEU A 904 -7.42 21.12 36.64
C LEU A 904 -7.83 19.67 36.98
N ALA A 905 -8.91 19.48 37.75
CA ALA A 905 -9.42 18.16 38.11
C ALA A 905 -9.99 17.41 36.90
N TRP A 906 -10.63 18.11 35.96
CA TRP A 906 -11.11 17.55 34.69
C TRP A 906 -9.97 17.29 33.70
N GLU A 907 -9.03 18.22 33.52
CA GLU A 907 -7.86 18.07 32.65
C GLU A 907 -6.93 16.92 33.07
N ARG A 908 -6.84 16.63 34.38
CA ARG A 908 -6.09 15.47 34.90
C ARG A 908 -6.74 14.13 34.51
N ARG A 909 -8.05 14.11 34.28
CA ARG A 909 -8.80 12.93 33.80
C ARG A 909 -8.86 12.88 32.28
N ASN A 910 -8.86 14.05 31.63
CA ASN A 910 -9.02 14.26 30.19
C ASN A 910 -7.80 15.01 29.62
N PRO A 911 -6.64 14.33 29.45
CA PRO A 911 -5.37 15.00 29.17
C PRO A 911 -5.24 15.59 27.75
N ARG A 912 -6.14 15.30 26.82
CA ARG A 912 -6.04 15.65 25.38
C ARG A 912 -6.59 17.04 25.05
N LEU A 913 -5.73 18.07 25.04
CA LEU A 913 -6.13 19.44 24.64
C LEU A 913 -6.48 19.58 23.15
N ASP A 914 -6.10 18.62 22.31
CA ASP A 914 -6.40 18.57 20.88
C ASP A 914 -7.81 18.04 20.54
N LEU A 915 -8.51 17.45 21.51
CA LEU A 915 -9.83 16.85 21.34
C LEU A 915 -11.01 17.72 21.82
N PHE A 916 -10.75 18.71 22.68
CA PHE A 916 -11.79 19.38 23.48
C PHE A 916 -11.82 20.90 23.30
#